data_AF-A0A9W4JHS3-F1
#
_entry.id   AF-A0A9W4JHS3-F1
#
_cell.length_a   1.000
_cell.length_b   1.000
_cell.length_c   1.000
_cell.angle_alpha   90.00
_cell.angle_beta   90.00
_cell.angle_gamma   90.00
#
_symmetry.space_group_name_H-M   'P 1'
#
loop_
_entity.id
_entity.type
_entity.pdbx_description
1 polymer ?
#
loop_
_entity_poly.entity_id
_entity_poly.type
_entity_poly.pdbx_seq_one_letter_code
_entity_poly.pdbx_strand_id
1 'polypeptide(L)'
;MTWSKPFLRLRDQRPWLLPLRSSQSFIVTTISLSMFTIVPVMPNALVLRAGVAFEDREFWNSVLLISQAIAALTCCPVFGYMIDTSGTRQGPYVSGLVLLFASTVIFAASHSVAWYIAARVLQGAATAMVSVAGLSIVTDAVDRGSLGQMFGYIGTAMTLGFMSGPVLGGVAYQVGGFYAVFGMAFGIVALDLFLRLAVVEKRIAERWLCFTEGEQPTQENGYMPEQPPYGTIGDVPNGATDAQTALEISKGTFAMGQLIRQPRILISLWAVIVGALVISAFDATLPIFVQNKFDWNVLGAGLIFLPGASAAIFQPFFGFLSDRLGSRIIAFVSFVILAPTLICLRLVEERSATHVALLCVILVIVGICIDLSEPALLVEIQRVLDDMEAKTPGVFGGKGAVAQAFGLENMAHFGGLALGPLVGGFVEFRYGWKVMTLGLGVLSALTAVPMLWLSGRLEKVSWTESADEEMEREPLLVMRPKAATLNTSKGSKFQPPKNDADPEEITNMKLFGRFRNSLSNLYTGTWARLPFHHAKGSNESNLQRGSYIFPAESERHEATIMGFPSRCSLPPDQYHAVCNELAQLALAIAEFEPVRLYVRPEDIQLAESLVKSNDTGTPRITIISCPINHCWVRDTGPVYVRDTTGAFLNRRFAINFRFNEWGDKKPENDGICWGQQWPLMDDQTLKENTGFAQWVIDHDREPLPVERIDAPIRAEGGGLVTDGEGTLLITESSIVCEARNPGMSKADIEVELKRLLGVDKVIWFPGRRNVDITDVHMDAEARFVRPGVIAYSKPHAIAIDLWQELSAEIRDILGRETDAKGRRLEIHTIEEPDPRGLVASDQELAASYVNFYFVNGGLIIPKFGDAERDQNALEILQKLVPERVVRQVYASAIPLTGGVLHCVTQQVPTL
;
A
#
# COMPACT_ATOMS: atom_id res chain seq x y z
N MET A 1 -12.48 -37.91 -11.38
CA MET A 1 -13.00 -37.86 -9.99
C MET A 1 -12.79 -36.46 -9.45
N THR A 2 -13.87 -35.67 -9.38
CA THR A 2 -13.84 -34.28 -8.92
C THR A 2 -13.77 -34.22 -7.40
N TRP A 3 -12.58 -33.94 -6.87
CA TRP A 3 -12.27 -33.82 -5.43
C TRP A 3 -12.98 -32.63 -4.72
N SER A 4 -13.82 -31.86 -5.42
CA SER A 4 -14.35 -30.57 -4.94
C SER A 4 -15.68 -30.64 -4.18
N LYS A 5 -16.47 -31.72 -4.30
CA LYS A 5 -17.88 -31.70 -3.84
C LYS A 5 -18.12 -31.65 -2.32
N PRO A 6 -17.30 -32.22 -1.42
CA PRO A 6 -17.58 -32.13 0.03
C PRO A 6 -17.23 -30.77 0.65
N PHE A 7 -16.22 -30.07 0.13
CA PHE A 7 -15.77 -28.77 0.64
C PHE A 7 -16.61 -27.58 0.12
N LEU A 8 -17.43 -27.79 -0.91
CA LEU A 8 -18.26 -26.76 -1.54
C LEU A 8 -19.55 -26.41 -0.77
N ARG A 9 -20.00 -27.20 0.22
CA ARG A 9 -21.25 -26.94 0.96
C ARG A 9 -21.14 -25.92 2.09
N LEU A 10 -19.93 -25.46 2.44
CA LEU A 10 -19.70 -24.39 3.43
C LEU A 10 -19.65 -22.99 2.79
N ARG A 11 -19.97 -22.88 1.48
CA ARG A 11 -19.83 -21.66 0.67
C ARG A 11 -21.14 -20.92 0.40
N ASP A 12 -22.24 -21.30 1.05
CA ASP A 12 -23.55 -20.61 0.94
C ASP A 12 -23.86 -19.75 2.18
N GLN A 13 -22.91 -19.62 3.11
CA GLN A 13 -23.03 -18.78 4.30
C GLN A 13 -21.80 -17.90 4.47
N ARG A 14 -22.02 -16.66 4.90
CA ARG A 14 -20.95 -15.69 5.18
C ARG A 14 -19.96 -16.28 6.19
N PRO A 15 -18.65 -16.35 5.88
CA PRO A 15 -17.65 -16.84 6.83
C PRO A 15 -17.58 -15.95 8.08
N TRP A 16 -17.55 -16.57 9.27
CA TRP A 16 -17.37 -15.86 10.54
C TRP A 16 -16.06 -15.05 10.56
N LEU A 17 -16.07 -13.85 11.15
CA LEU A 17 -14.92 -12.92 11.22
C LEU A 17 -14.24 -12.65 9.85
N LEU A 18 -15.05 -12.47 8.80
CA LEU A 18 -14.57 -12.24 7.43
C LEU A 18 -13.49 -11.14 7.34
N PRO A 19 -13.63 -9.94 7.94
CA PRO A 19 -12.64 -8.85 7.77
C PRO A 19 -11.26 -9.20 8.33
N LEU A 20 -11.21 -9.98 9.42
CA LEU A 20 -9.95 -10.44 10.02
C LEU A 20 -9.32 -11.54 9.15
N ARG A 21 -10.13 -12.53 8.74
CA ARG A 21 -9.68 -13.74 8.03
C ARG A 21 -9.31 -13.51 6.57
N SER A 22 -9.74 -12.40 5.98
CA SER A 22 -9.35 -11.95 4.64
C SER A 22 -8.32 -10.80 4.67
N SER A 23 -7.85 -10.38 5.85
CA SER A 23 -6.86 -9.31 5.96
C SER A 23 -5.48 -9.75 5.44
N GLN A 24 -4.73 -8.81 4.85
CA GLN A 24 -3.36 -9.05 4.36
C GLN A 24 -2.45 -9.60 5.48
N SER A 25 -2.51 -8.99 6.67
CA SER A 25 -1.70 -9.41 7.82
C SER A 25 -2.02 -10.85 8.25
N PHE A 26 -3.30 -11.24 8.29
CA PHE A 26 -3.69 -12.60 8.67
C PHE A 26 -3.24 -13.65 7.63
N ILE A 27 -3.39 -13.33 6.34
CA ILE A 27 -2.97 -14.21 5.24
C ILE A 27 -1.46 -14.41 5.27
N VAL A 28 -0.68 -13.32 5.35
CA VAL A 28 0.79 -13.38 5.40
C VAL A 28 1.25 -14.10 6.66
N THR A 29 0.67 -13.82 7.84
CA THR A 29 1.03 -14.51 9.09
C THR A 29 0.75 -16.01 9.02
N THR A 30 -0.38 -16.41 8.43
CA THR A 30 -0.72 -17.83 8.26
C THR A 30 0.30 -18.52 7.35
N ILE A 31 0.66 -17.89 6.24
CA ILE A 31 1.64 -18.43 5.29
C ILE A 31 3.04 -18.48 5.90
N SER A 32 3.46 -17.44 6.64
CA SER A 32 4.70 -17.42 7.41
C SER A 32 4.76 -18.57 8.42
N LEU A 33 3.67 -18.85 9.16
CA LEU A 33 3.62 -19.99 10.08
C LEU A 33 3.65 -21.33 9.34
N SER A 34 2.97 -21.45 8.20
CA SER A 34 2.99 -22.66 7.36
C SER A 34 4.38 -23.00 6.82
N MET A 35 5.21 -21.99 6.61
CA MET A 35 6.59 -22.11 6.15
C MET A 35 7.56 -22.39 7.30
N PHE A 36 7.13 -22.17 8.55
CA PHE A 36 7.86 -22.49 9.76
C PHE A 36 7.86 -24.01 10.00
N THR A 37 8.87 -24.68 9.45
CA THR A 37 8.99 -26.15 9.54
C THR A 37 9.96 -26.57 10.64
N ILE A 38 9.48 -27.36 11.59
CA ILE A 38 10.34 -28.04 12.58
C ILE A 38 10.80 -29.37 12.00
N VAL A 39 12.09 -29.48 11.70
CA VAL A 39 12.68 -30.74 11.23
C VAL A 39 13.01 -31.63 12.44
N PRO A 40 12.44 -32.85 12.55
CA PRO A 40 12.71 -33.76 13.65
C PRO A 40 14.18 -34.22 13.69
N VAL A 41 14.66 -34.62 14.87
CA VAL A 41 16.03 -35.15 15.08
C VAL A 41 16.19 -36.52 14.41
N MET A 42 16.56 -36.52 13.13
CA MET A 42 16.66 -37.72 12.27
C MET A 42 17.88 -38.62 12.50
N PRO A 43 19.10 -38.12 12.79
CA PRO A 43 20.28 -38.98 12.88
C PRO A 43 20.18 -40.07 13.96
N ASN A 44 19.57 -39.74 15.10
CA ASN A 44 19.37 -40.70 16.19
C ASN A 44 18.30 -41.76 15.86
N ALA A 45 17.26 -41.38 15.09
CA ALA A 45 16.21 -42.30 14.67
C ALA A 45 16.73 -43.38 13.71
N LEU A 46 17.66 -43.03 12.82
CA LEU A 46 18.29 -43.96 11.89
C LEU A 46 19.05 -45.07 12.62
N VAL A 47 19.84 -44.71 13.64
CA VAL A 47 20.64 -45.67 14.41
C VAL A 47 19.76 -46.47 15.36
N LEU A 48 18.92 -45.81 16.15
CA LEU A 48 18.17 -46.46 17.24
C LEU A 48 16.93 -47.23 16.77
N ARG A 49 16.32 -46.86 15.62
CA ARG A 49 15.08 -47.51 15.14
C ARG A 49 15.21 -48.25 13.82
N ALA A 50 15.97 -47.72 12.86
CA ALA A 50 16.17 -48.38 11.57
C ALA A 50 17.39 -49.33 11.55
N GLY A 51 18.17 -49.38 12.62
CA GLY A 51 19.31 -50.29 12.75
C GLY A 51 20.48 -49.93 11.83
N VAL A 52 20.59 -48.68 11.40
CA VAL A 52 21.72 -48.19 10.60
C VAL A 52 22.97 -48.14 11.46
N ALA A 53 24.11 -48.61 10.94
CA ALA A 53 25.39 -48.51 11.63
C ALA A 53 25.72 -47.04 11.93
N PHE A 54 26.31 -46.77 13.09
CA PHE A 54 26.61 -45.40 13.53
C PHE A 54 27.52 -44.64 12.55
N GLU A 55 28.39 -45.38 11.85
CA GLU A 55 29.31 -44.87 10.83
C GLU A 55 28.58 -44.42 9.55
N ASP A 56 27.47 -45.07 9.20
CA ASP A 56 26.69 -44.78 7.99
C ASP A 56 25.60 -43.72 8.23
N ARG A 57 25.45 -43.21 9.46
CA ARG A 57 24.34 -42.32 9.84
C ARG A 57 24.30 -41.04 8.98
N GLU A 58 25.46 -40.47 8.65
CA GLU A 58 25.58 -39.19 7.95
C GLU A 58 25.31 -39.35 6.46
N PHE A 59 25.74 -40.49 5.89
CA PHE A 59 25.39 -40.90 4.55
C PHE A 59 23.87 -41.01 4.39
N TRP A 60 23.20 -41.78 5.26
CA TRP A 60 21.75 -41.97 5.19
C TRP A 60 20.97 -40.68 5.50
N ASN A 61 21.45 -39.84 6.41
CA ASN A 61 20.86 -38.53 6.66
C ASN A 61 20.94 -37.62 5.40
N SER A 62 22.06 -37.67 4.69
CA SER A 62 22.23 -36.95 3.42
C SER A 62 21.30 -37.47 2.33
N VAL A 63 21.16 -38.80 2.21
CA VAL A 63 20.19 -39.44 1.29
C VAL A 63 18.76 -38.99 1.58
N LEU A 64 18.38 -38.88 2.86
CA LEU A 64 17.07 -38.38 3.26
C LEU A 64 16.83 -36.93 2.84
N LEU A 65 17.79 -36.03 3.07
CA LEU A 65 17.69 -34.62 2.66
C LEU A 65 17.62 -34.47 1.13
N ILE A 66 18.45 -35.20 0.41
CA ILE A 66 18.47 -35.21 -1.06
C ILE A 66 17.14 -35.75 -1.61
N SER A 67 16.60 -36.83 -1.02
CA SER A 67 15.33 -37.41 -1.46
C SER A 67 14.15 -36.43 -1.33
N GLN A 68 14.16 -35.60 -0.28
CA GLN A 68 13.18 -34.53 -0.09
C GLN A 68 13.35 -33.43 -1.15
N ALA A 69 14.58 -32.95 -1.37
CA ALA A 69 14.87 -31.90 -2.34
C ALA A 69 14.53 -32.32 -3.77
N ILE A 70 14.88 -33.56 -4.17
CA ILE A 70 14.55 -34.10 -5.49
C ILE A 70 13.03 -34.24 -5.65
N ALA A 71 12.33 -34.77 -4.65
CA ALA A 71 10.88 -34.86 -4.69
C ALA A 71 10.24 -33.47 -4.88
N ALA A 72 10.66 -32.49 -4.07
CA ALA A 72 10.17 -31.12 -4.19
C ALA A 72 10.45 -30.52 -5.57
N LEU A 73 11.70 -30.61 -6.05
CA LEU A 73 12.13 -30.16 -7.39
C LEU A 73 11.24 -30.74 -8.50
N THR A 74 10.93 -32.04 -8.46
CA THR A 74 10.11 -32.68 -9.49
C THR A 74 8.64 -32.30 -9.41
N CYS A 75 8.13 -32.03 -8.20
CA CYS A 75 6.73 -31.71 -7.96
C CYS A 75 6.40 -30.24 -8.25
N CYS A 76 7.33 -29.31 -8.03
CA CYS A 76 7.11 -27.86 -8.19
C CYS A 76 6.47 -27.43 -9.53
N PRO A 77 6.96 -27.84 -10.72
CA PRO A 77 6.34 -27.43 -11.98
C PRO A 77 4.94 -28.04 -12.18
N VAL A 78 4.73 -29.28 -11.69
CA VAL A 78 3.43 -29.97 -11.75
C VAL A 78 2.42 -29.25 -10.86
N PHE A 79 2.81 -28.89 -9.64
CA PHE A 79 1.94 -28.18 -8.72
C PHE A 79 1.67 -26.74 -9.14
N GLY A 80 2.66 -26.03 -9.72
CA GLY A 80 2.41 -24.72 -10.33
C GLY A 80 1.31 -24.77 -11.39
N TYR A 81 1.39 -25.74 -12.31
CA TYR A 81 0.32 -25.97 -13.29
C TYR A 81 -1.00 -26.37 -12.63
N MET A 82 -0.99 -27.29 -11.67
CA MET A 82 -2.22 -27.72 -10.98
C MET A 82 -2.90 -26.57 -10.21
N ILE A 83 -2.14 -25.66 -9.61
CA ILE A 83 -2.67 -24.53 -8.83
C ILE A 83 -3.28 -23.49 -9.77
N ASP A 84 -2.58 -23.06 -10.82
CA ASP A 84 -3.13 -22.11 -11.80
C ASP A 84 -4.36 -22.68 -12.54
N THR A 85 -4.38 -24.00 -12.77
CA THR A 85 -5.53 -24.66 -13.39
C THR A 85 -6.67 -25.00 -12.43
N SER A 86 -6.44 -24.90 -11.13
CA SER A 86 -7.46 -25.10 -10.11
C SER A 86 -8.32 -23.85 -9.96
N GLY A 87 -9.63 -24.02 -9.76
CA GLY A 87 -10.55 -22.90 -9.54
C GLY A 87 -10.42 -22.22 -8.17
N THR A 88 -9.46 -22.62 -7.33
CA THR A 88 -9.23 -22.10 -5.96
C THR A 88 -7.79 -22.34 -5.52
N ARG A 89 -7.11 -21.38 -4.86
CA ARG A 89 -5.74 -21.58 -4.35
C ARG A 89 -5.69 -22.29 -2.99
N GLN A 90 -6.73 -22.17 -2.16
CA GLN A 90 -6.79 -22.74 -0.81
C GLN A 90 -6.88 -24.28 -0.80
N GLY A 91 -7.58 -24.89 -1.76
CA GLY A 91 -7.72 -26.34 -1.84
C GLY A 91 -6.37 -27.06 -1.99
N PRO A 92 -5.57 -26.73 -3.02
CA PRO A 92 -4.20 -27.21 -3.15
C PRO A 92 -3.34 -26.90 -1.92
N TYR A 93 -3.44 -25.68 -1.37
CA TYR A 93 -2.69 -25.27 -0.18
C TYR A 93 -2.98 -26.12 1.07
N VAL A 94 -4.23 -26.52 1.31
CA VAL A 94 -4.62 -27.43 2.40
C VAL A 94 -4.19 -28.88 2.09
N SER A 95 -4.22 -29.30 0.81
CA SER A 95 -3.77 -30.64 0.42
C SER A 95 -2.29 -30.89 0.73
N GLY A 96 -1.44 -29.85 0.61
CA GLY A 96 -0.04 -29.92 1.02
C GLY A 96 0.12 -30.26 2.50
N LEU A 97 -0.75 -29.72 3.36
CA LEU A 97 -0.74 -30.03 4.79
C LEU A 97 -1.19 -31.46 5.09
N VAL A 98 -2.13 -32.01 4.32
CA VAL A 98 -2.54 -33.43 4.44
C VAL A 98 -1.37 -34.35 4.09
N LEU A 99 -0.62 -34.03 3.04
CA LEU A 99 0.60 -34.77 2.68
C LEU A 99 1.67 -34.66 3.77
N LEU A 100 1.85 -33.48 4.36
CA LEU A 100 2.78 -33.26 5.48
C LEU A 100 2.37 -34.08 6.71
N PHE A 101 1.09 -34.07 7.08
CA PHE A 101 0.56 -34.86 8.19
C PHE A 101 0.78 -36.36 7.95
N ALA A 102 0.44 -36.86 6.75
CA ALA A 102 0.67 -38.25 6.38
C ALA A 102 2.16 -38.62 6.45
N SER A 103 3.06 -37.74 5.97
CA SER A 103 4.50 -37.93 6.10
C SER A 103 4.94 -38.01 7.55
N THR A 104 4.49 -37.09 8.42
CA THR A 104 4.81 -37.10 9.86
C THR A 104 4.32 -38.36 10.57
N VAL A 105 3.14 -38.88 10.19
CA VAL A 105 2.63 -40.17 10.69
C VAL A 105 3.54 -41.33 10.25
N ILE A 106 3.93 -41.36 8.97
CA ILE A 106 4.87 -42.38 8.47
C ILE A 106 6.18 -42.29 9.23
N PHE A 107 6.75 -41.10 9.44
CA PHE A 107 7.98 -40.92 10.24
C PHE A 107 7.85 -41.47 11.67
N ALA A 108 6.73 -41.18 12.34
CA ALA A 108 6.50 -41.64 13.71
C ALA A 108 6.41 -43.18 13.78
N ALA A 109 5.81 -43.82 12.77
CA ALA A 109 5.59 -45.27 12.70
C ALA A 109 6.76 -46.04 12.05
N SER A 110 7.71 -45.36 11.41
CA SER A 110 8.78 -45.99 10.63
C SER A 110 9.82 -46.72 11.49
N HIS A 111 10.24 -47.90 11.01
CA HIS A 111 11.31 -48.74 11.57
C HIS A 111 12.32 -49.19 10.51
N SER A 112 12.28 -48.61 9.32
CA SER A 112 13.15 -48.97 8.20
C SER A 112 13.56 -47.72 7.43
N VAL A 113 14.78 -47.73 6.90
CA VAL A 113 15.31 -46.68 6.03
C VAL A 113 14.41 -46.42 4.83
N ALA A 114 13.82 -47.46 4.23
CA ALA A 114 12.93 -47.32 3.07
C ALA A 114 11.69 -46.47 3.39
N TRP A 115 11.09 -46.67 4.57
CA TRP A 115 9.93 -45.88 5.02
C TRP A 115 10.32 -44.44 5.39
N TYR A 116 11.52 -44.22 5.92
CA TYR A 116 12.04 -42.86 6.11
C TYR A 116 12.26 -42.11 4.80
N ILE A 117 12.76 -42.80 3.76
CA ILE A 117 12.88 -42.22 2.42
C ILE A 117 11.49 -41.91 1.85
N ALA A 118 10.54 -42.85 1.94
CA ALA A 118 9.17 -42.61 1.48
C ALA A 118 8.52 -41.41 2.19
N ALA A 119 8.71 -41.27 3.50
CA ALA A 119 8.23 -40.13 4.26
C ALA A 119 8.90 -38.82 3.81
N ARG A 120 10.21 -38.80 3.54
CA ARG A 120 10.91 -37.61 3.01
C ARG A 120 10.46 -37.22 1.61
N VAL A 121 10.21 -38.18 0.73
CA VAL A 121 9.66 -37.91 -0.61
C VAL A 121 8.29 -37.27 -0.49
N LEU A 122 7.42 -37.81 0.37
CA LEU A 122 6.09 -37.25 0.62
C LEU A 122 6.17 -35.85 1.26
N GLN A 123 7.14 -35.63 2.15
CA GLN A 123 7.41 -34.32 2.74
C GLN A 123 7.90 -33.32 1.69
N GLY A 124 8.76 -33.73 0.75
CA GLY A 124 9.21 -32.89 -0.35
C GLY A 124 8.06 -32.44 -1.26
N ALA A 125 7.17 -33.37 -1.61
CA ALA A 125 5.94 -33.03 -2.33
C ALA A 125 5.04 -32.08 -1.51
N ALA A 126 4.88 -32.32 -0.20
CA ALA A 126 4.13 -31.42 0.66
C ALA A 126 4.72 -30.01 0.67
N THR A 127 6.04 -29.87 0.88
CA THR A 127 6.74 -28.58 0.87
C THR A 127 6.57 -27.88 -0.47
N ALA A 128 6.75 -28.57 -1.60
CA ALA A 128 6.54 -27.98 -2.93
C ALA A 128 5.12 -27.43 -3.11
N MET A 129 4.09 -28.15 -2.68
CA MET A 129 2.70 -27.69 -2.76
C MET A 129 2.47 -26.44 -1.89
N VAL A 130 2.97 -26.46 -0.66
CA VAL A 130 2.81 -25.35 0.29
C VAL A 130 3.55 -24.10 -0.18
N SER A 131 4.78 -24.24 -0.68
CA SER A 131 5.57 -23.09 -1.11
C SER A 131 4.99 -22.41 -2.33
N VAL A 132 4.63 -23.20 -3.36
CA VAL A 132 4.08 -22.65 -4.60
C VAL A 132 2.70 -22.04 -4.37
N ALA A 133 1.82 -22.72 -3.62
CA ALA A 133 0.49 -22.19 -3.33
C ALA A 133 0.56 -20.97 -2.38
N GLY A 134 1.44 -21.01 -1.37
CA GLY A 134 1.62 -19.92 -0.41
C GLY A 134 2.09 -18.62 -1.06
N LEU A 135 3.18 -18.66 -1.84
CA LEU A 135 3.69 -17.47 -2.53
C LEU A 135 2.65 -16.89 -3.51
N SER A 136 1.90 -17.76 -4.19
CA SER A 136 0.81 -17.34 -5.07
C SER A 136 -0.34 -16.70 -4.28
N ILE A 137 -0.73 -17.24 -3.12
CA ILE A 137 -1.80 -16.61 -2.31
C ILE A 137 -1.37 -15.22 -1.81
N VAL A 138 -0.09 -15.03 -1.47
CA VAL A 138 0.43 -13.72 -1.05
C VAL A 138 0.38 -12.71 -2.18
N THR A 139 0.77 -13.08 -3.41
CA THR A 139 0.71 -12.16 -4.55
C THR A 139 -0.72 -11.75 -4.92
N ASP A 140 -1.71 -12.62 -4.69
CA ASP A 140 -3.13 -12.25 -4.88
C ASP A 140 -3.68 -11.36 -3.75
N ALA A 141 -3.09 -11.43 -2.55
CA ALA A 141 -3.61 -10.73 -1.38
C ALA A 141 -3.01 -9.32 -1.18
N VAL A 142 -1.75 -9.14 -1.59
CA VAL A 142 -0.89 -7.99 -1.27
C VAL A 142 -0.70 -7.06 -2.46
N ASP A 143 -0.64 -5.75 -2.19
CA ASP A 143 -0.45 -4.72 -3.21
C ASP A 143 0.98 -4.71 -3.76
N ARG A 144 1.14 -4.36 -5.05
CA ARG A 144 2.43 -4.50 -5.76
C ARG A 144 3.59 -3.69 -5.16
N GLY A 145 3.29 -2.60 -4.48
CA GLY A 145 4.29 -1.72 -3.84
C GLY A 145 4.87 -2.24 -2.52
N SER A 146 4.30 -3.29 -1.93
CA SER A 146 4.74 -3.88 -0.67
C SER A 146 5.04 -5.38 -0.75
N LEU A 147 5.06 -5.94 -1.97
CA LEU A 147 5.31 -7.36 -2.21
C LEU A 147 6.67 -7.81 -1.67
N GLY A 148 7.73 -7.02 -1.87
CA GLY A 148 9.06 -7.32 -1.35
C GLY A 148 9.08 -7.39 0.17
N GLN A 149 8.49 -6.41 0.85
CA GLN A 149 8.36 -6.43 2.31
C GLN A 149 7.61 -7.67 2.82
N MET A 150 6.52 -8.07 2.15
CA MET A 150 5.76 -9.26 2.53
C MET A 150 6.51 -10.56 2.27
N PHE A 151 7.23 -10.68 1.15
CA PHE A 151 8.15 -11.81 0.94
C PHE A 151 9.25 -11.84 2.00
N GLY A 152 9.73 -10.68 2.47
CA GLY A 152 10.67 -10.59 3.58
C GLY A 152 10.13 -11.16 4.89
N TYR A 153 8.84 -10.95 5.21
CA TYR A 153 8.21 -11.58 6.39
C TYR A 153 8.12 -13.11 6.25
N ILE A 154 7.87 -13.62 5.05
CA ILE A 154 7.82 -15.06 4.78
C ILE A 154 9.20 -15.68 4.92
N GLY A 155 10.22 -15.08 4.31
CA GLY A 155 11.60 -15.58 4.42
C GLY A 155 12.10 -15.55 5.87
N THR A 156 11.74 -14.52 6.64
CA THR A 156 12.11 -14.44 8.07
C THR A 156 11.58 -15.65 8.82
N ALA A 157 10.31 -16.00 8.57
CA ALA A 157 9.68 -17.15 9.19
C ALA A 157 10.29 -18.49 8.74
N MET A 158 10.70 -18.61 7.47
CA MET A 158 11.42 -19.78 6.96
C MET A 158 12.75 -19.97 7.68
N THR A 159 13.57 -18.93 7.75
CA THR A 159 14.89 -18.99 8.40
C THR A 159 14.78 -19.22 9.89
N LEU A 160 13.88 -18.53 10.59
CA LEU A 160 13.63 -18.77 12.02
C LEU A 160 13.07 -20.17 12.29
N GLY A 161 12.22 -20.70 11.42
CA GLY A 161 11.73 -22.08 11.49
C GLY A 161 12.87 -23.09 11.39
N PHE A 162 13.74 -22.91 10.40
CA PHE A 162 14.92 -23.75 10.21
C PHE A 162 15.88 -23.68 11.41
N MET A 163 16.13 -22.48 11.96
CA MET A 163 16.99 -22.30 13.14
C MET A 163 16.40 -22.92 14.41
N SER A 164 15.11 -22.70 14.65
CA SER A 164 14.44 -23.13 15.89
C SER A 164 14.07 -24.60 15.89
N GLY A 165 13.88 -25.21 14.72
CA GLY A 165 13.47 -26.59 14.55
C GLY A 165 14.36 -27.60 15.29
N PRO A 166 15.69 -27.64 15.02
CA PRO A 166 16.62 -28.52 15.73
C PRO A 166 16.68 -28.27 17.24
N VAL A 167 16.59 -27.01 17.67
CA VAL A 167 16.63 -26.64 19.10
C VAL A 167 15.39 -27.14 19.82
N LEU A 168 14.20 -26.81 19.31
CA LEU A 168 12.92 -27.24 19.88
C LEU A 168 12.76 -28.75 19.80
N GLY A 169 13.12 -29.37 18.67
CA GLY A 169 13.11 -30.82 18.50
C GLY A 169 14.07 -31.53 19.45
N GLY A 170 15.27 -30.99 19.65
CA GLY A 170 16.27 -31.51 20.59
C GLY A 170 15.78 -31.44 22.05
N VAL A 171 15.22 -30.31 22.47
CA VAL A 171 14.64 -30.13 23.82
C VAL A 171 13.47 -31.08 24.03
N ALA A 172 12.53 -31.16 23.08
CA ALA A 172 11.40 -32.09 23.16
C ALA A 172 11.85 -33.55 23.26
N TYR A 173 12.90 -33.92 22.51
CA TYR A 173 13.49 -35.25 22.57
C TYR A 173 14.12 -35.56 23.93
N GLN A 174 14.84 -34.60 24.54
CA GLN A 174 15.44 -34.78 25.86
C GLN A 174 14.39 -34.91 26.97
N VAL A 175 13.31 -34.15 26.89
CA VAL A 175 12.26 -34.14 27.93
C VAL A 175 11.34 -35.36 27.84
N GLY A 176 10.93 -35.75 26.63
CA GLY A 176 9.87 -36.76 26.45
C GLY A 176 10.20 -37.88 25.45
N GLY A 177 11.45 -37.99 25.01
CA GLY A 177 11.91 -39.01 24.08
C GLY A 177 11.41 -38.81 22.65
N PHE A 178 11.57 -39.85 21.82
CA PHE A 178 11.27 -39.81 20.39
C PHE A 178 9.84 -39.33 20.09
N TYR A 179 8.82 -39.89 20.76
CA TYR A 179 7.42 -39.58 20.47
C TYR A 179 7.00 -38.17 20.90
N ALA A 180 7.68 -37.54 21.86
CA ALA A 180 7.37 -36.16 22.27
C ALA A 180 7.67 -35.15 21.16
N VAL A 181 8.70 -35.39 20.34
CA VAL A 181 9.01 -34.57 19.15
C VAL A 181 7.85 -34.62 18.16
N PHE A 182 7.24 -35.80 17.96
CA PHE A 182 6.08 -35.95 17.07
C PHE A 182 4.82 -35.36 17.68
N GLY A 183 4.61 -35.46 19.00
CA GLY A 183 3.50 -34.79 19.69
C GLY A 183 3.53 -33.27 19.47
N MET A 184 4.71 -32.65 19.61
CA MET A 184 4.91 -31.24 19.29
C MET A 184 4.64 -30.94 17.81
N ALA A 185 5.17 -31.75 16.90
CA ALA A 185 4.94 -31.59 15.46
C ALA A 185 3.45 -31.70 15.08
N PHE A 186 2.71 -32.64 15.67
CA PHE A 186 1.27 -32.77 15.47
C PHE A 186 0.49 -31.57 16.01
N GLY A 187 0.90 -31.02 17.16
CA GLY A 187 0.31 -29.79 17.70
C GLY A 187 0.47 -28.60 16.77
N ILE A 188 1.66 -28.43 16.19
CA ILE A 188 1.95 -27.36 15.22
C ILE A 188 1.16 -27.58 13.92
N VAL A 189 1.13 -28.81 13.40
CA VAL A 189 0.33 -29.15 12.20
C VAL A 189 -1.17 -28.93 12.43
N ALA A 190 -1.67 -29.20 13.63
CA ALA A 190 -3.07 -28.93 13.98
C ALA A 190 -3.38 -27.43 14.06
N LEU A 191 -2.49 -26.63 14.64
CA LEU A 191 -2.60 -25.17 14.65
C LEU A 191 -2.53 -24.59 13.23
N ASP A 192 -1.59 -25.06 12.43
CA ASP A 192 -1.45 -24.68 11.02
C ASP A 192 -2.70 -25.05 10.22
N LEU A 193 -3.28 -26.25 10.43
CA LEU A 193 -4.54 -26.65 9.80
C LEU A 193 -5.68 -25.69 10.16
N PHE A 194 -5.81 -25.34 11.44
CA PHE A 194 -6.82 -24.39 11.90
C PHE A 194 -6.67 -23.05 11.19
N LEU A 195 -5.45 -22.51 11.11
CA LEU A 195 -5.19 -21.22 10.47
C LEU A 195 -5.40 -21.26 8.95
N ARG A 196 -4.97 -22.32 8.26
CA ARG A 196 -5.21 -22.48 6.81
C ARG A 196 -6.68 -22.63 6.45
N LEU A 197 -7.47 -23.30 7.29
CA LEU A 197 -8.93 -23.36 7.17
C LEU A 197 -9.58 -22.02 7.54
N ALA A 198 -8.95 -21.26 8.42
CA ALA A 198 -9.37 -19.92 8.77
C ALA A 198 -9.08 -18.91 7.65
N VAL A 199 -8.07 -19.06 6.81
CA VAL A 199 -7.85 -18.13 5.69
C VAL A 199 -9.07 -18.10 4.76
N VAL A 200 -9.57 -16.90 4.47
CA VAL A 200 -10.54 -16.68 3.40
C VAL A 200 -9.81 -15.96 2.29
N GLU A 201 -9.73 -16.58 1.12
CA GLU A 201 -9.09 -15.95 -0.05
C GLU A 201 -9.77 -14.61 -0.32
N LYS A 202 -8.99 -13.56 -0.58
CA LYS A 202 -9.49 -12.20 -0.84
C LYS A 202 -10.58 -12.21 -1.93
N ARG A 203 -10.37 -13.01 -2.97
CA ARG A 203 -11.32 -13.27 -4.05
C ARG A 203 -12.66 -13.91 -3.64
N ILE A 204 -12.64 -14.77 -2.62
CA ILE A 204 -13.86 -15.36 -2.04
C ILE A 204 -14.49 -14.36 -1.06
N ALA A 205 -13.66 -13.60 -0.34
CA ALA A 205 -14.13 -12.54 0.56
C ALA A 205 -14.85 -11.43 -0.21
N GLU A 206 -14.36 -11.04 -1.39
CA GLU A 206 -15.01 -10.09 -2.31
C GLU A 206 -16.46 -10.48 -2.62
N ARG A 207 -16.76 -11.79 -2.77
CA ARG A 207 -18.16 -12.25 -2.94
C ARG A 207 -19.07 -11.99 -1.74
N TRP A 208 -18.50 -11.90 -0.54
CA TRP A 208 -19.25 -11.78 0.72
C TRP A 208 -19.15 -10.40 1.37
N LEU A 209 -18.13 -9.61 1.01
CA LEU A 209 -17.96 -8.23 1.46
C LEU A 209 -19.04 -7.31 0.87
N CYS A 210 -19.72 -7.73 -0.20
CA CYS A 210 -20.90 -7.08 -0.77
C CYS A 210 -22.20 -7.32 0.03
N PHE A 211 -22.24 -8.25 1.00
CA PHE A 211 -23.45 -8.60 1.75
C PHE A 211 -23.28 -8.25 3.24
N THR A 212 -24.36 -7.87 3.95
CA THR A 212 -24.32 -7.52 5.38
C THR A 212 -24.38 -8.78 6.29
N GLU A 213 -24.12 -8.65 7.60
CA GLU A 213 -24.14 -9.82 8.51
C GLU A 213 -25.57 -10.34 8.69
N GLY A 214 -25.91 -11.45 8.01
CA GLY A 214 -27.20 -12.13 8.16
C GLY A 214 -27.87 -12.54 6.84
N GLU A 215 -27.41 -12.02 5.70
CA GLU A 215 -27.97 -12.35 4.38
C GLU A 215 -27.34 -13.63 3.77
N GLN A 216 -28.17 -14.47 3.16
CA GLN A 216 -27.75 -15.62 2.37
C GLN A 216 -28.11 -15.42 0.89
N PRO A 217 -27.26 -15.86 -0.05
CA PRO A 217 -27.55 -15.76 -1.47
C PRO A 217 -28.69 -16.73 -1.84
N THR A 218 -29.84 -16.20 -2.23
CA THR A 218 -30.96 -16.97 -2.80
C THR A 218 -30.90 -16.97 -4.34
N GLN A 219 -31.42 -18.02 -4.97
CA GLN A 219 -31.45 -18.19 -6.42
C GLN A 219 -32.19 -17.09 -7.19
N GLU A 220 -32.92 -16.20 -6.51
CA GLU A 220 -33.59 -15.04 -7.12
C GLU A 220 -32.67 -13.82 -7.31
N ASN A 221 -31.53 -13.73 -6.60
CA ASN A 221 -30.55 -12.63 -6.71
C ASN A 221 -29.51 -12.89 -7.81
N GLY A 222 -29.95 -13.08 -9.06
CA GLY A 222 -29.18 -13.57 -10.21
C GLY A 222 -27.95 -12.77 -10.66
N TYR A 223 -26.90 -12.66 -9.83
CA TYR A 223 -25.57 -12.23 -10.22
C TYR A 223 -24.51 -13.10 -9.53
N MET A 224 -24.13 -14.21 -10.16
CA MET A 224 -22.80 -14.77 -9.97
C MET A 224 -21.94 -14.25 -11.14
N PRO A 225 -21.07 -13.25 -10.95
CA PRO A 225 -20.14 -12.88 -11.99
C PRO A 225 -19.26 -14.09 -12.34
N GLU A 226 -19.24 -14.46 -13.62
CA GLU A 226 -18.29 -15.45 -14.13
C GLU A 226 -16.87 -14.94 -13.85
N GLN A 227 -16.10 -15.80 -13.19
CA GLN A 227 -14.77 -15.46 -12.69
C GLN A 227 -13.79 -15.25 -13.86
N PRO A 228 -13.09 -14.10 -13.97
CA PRO A 228 -11.92 -14.01 -14.86
C PRO A 228 -10.85 -14.99 -14.35
N PRO A 229 -10.11 -15.71 -15.17
CA PRO A 229 -9.47 -16.91 -14.64
C PRO A 229 -8.15 -16.52 -13.90
N TYR A 230 -7.54 -17.45 -13.16
CA TYR A 230 -6.47 -17.10 -12.20
C TYR A 230 -5.23 -16.49 -12.84
N GLY A 231 -5.06 -15.17 -12.84
CA GLY A 231 -3.85 -14.53 -13.36
C GLY A 231 -3.95 -14.04 -14.80
N THR A 232 -5.16 -13.74 -15.28
CA THR A 232 -5.34 -12.58 -16.17
C THR A 232 -5.10 -11.32 -15.35
N ILE A 233 -3.91 -10.76 -15.45
CA ILE A 233 -3.53 -9.47 -14.88
C ILE A 233 -3.41 -8.49 -16.05
N GLY A 234 -4.55 -8.09 -16.60
CA GLY A 234 -4.62 -7.10 -17.67
C GLY A 234 -6.04 -7.00 -18.19
N ASP A 235 -6.53 -5.79 -18.34
CA ASP A 235 -7.76 -5.51 -19.08
C ASP A 235 -7.61 -6.03 -20.52
N VAL A 236 -8.59 -6.82 -20.94
CA VAL A 236 -8.71 -7.21 -22.34
C VAL A 236 -9.19 -5.95 -23.10
N PRO A 237 -8.44 -5.45 -24.10
CA PRO A 237 -8.86 -4.28 -24.86
C PRO A 237 -10.13 -4.59 -25.67
N ASN A 238 -11.17 -3.77 -25.53
CA ASN A 238 -12.31 -3.80 -26.44
C ASN A 238 -11.96 -3.09 -27.76
N GLY A 239 -11.26 -3.81 -28.63
CA GLY A 239 -11.07 -3.48 -30.04
C GLY A 239 -11.53 -4.65 -30.90
N ALA A 240 -12.77 -4.61 -31.38
CA ALA A 240 -13.32 -5.60 -32.30
C ALA A 240 -12.72 -5.44 -33.72
N THR A 241 -11.45 -5.84 -33.85
CA THR A 241 -10.86 -6.40 -35.08
C THR A 241 -9.85 -7.51 -34.79
N ASP A 242 -9.39 -7.67 -33.54
CA ASP A 242 -8.39 -8.69 -33.16
C ASP A 242 -8.91 -9.77 -32.19
N ALA A 243 -10.19 -9.73 -31.81
CA ALA A 243 -10.79 -10.74 -30.94
C ALA A 243 -10.76 -12.16 -31.56
N GLN A 244 -10.76 -12.27 -32.90
CA GLN A 244 -10.52 -13.55 -33.58
C GLN A 244 -9.04 -13.96 -33.54
N THR A 245 -8.11 -13.01 -33.61
CA THR A 245 -6.66 -13.25 -33.54
C THR A 245 -6.21 -13.67 -32.12
N ALA A 246 -6.71 -13.02 -31.06
CA ALA A 246 -6.43 -13.35 -29.67
C ALA A 246 -7.05 -14.70 -29.24
N LEU A 247 -8.25 -15.02 -29.76
CA LEU A 247 -8.90 -16.31 -29.54
C LEU A 247 -8.22 -17.45 -30.33
N GLU A 248 -7.53 -17.15 -31.44
CA GLU A 248 -6.68 -18.12 -32.15
C GLU A 248 -5.33 -18.34 -31.47
N ILE A 249 -4.70 -17.32 -30.86
CA ILE A 249 -3.45 -17.46 -30.08
C ILE A 249 -3.68 -18.26 -28.78
N SER A 250 -4.83 -18.05 -28.13
CA SER A 250 -5.26 -18.74 -26.89
C SER A 250 -5.39 -20.27 -27.03
N LYS A 251 -5.49 -20.80 -28.25
CA LYS A 251 -5.75 -22.23 -28.50
C LYS A 251 -4.56 -23.18 -28.34
N GLY A 252 -3.40 -22.77 -27.80
CA GLY A 252 -2.30 -23.73 -27.66
C GLY A 252 -1.00 -23.33 -26.97
N THR A 253 -0.93 -22.25 -26.20
CA THR A 253 0.34 -21.83 -25.58
C THR A 253 0.51 -22.37 -24.16
N PHE A 254 1.47 -23.28 -23.98
CA PHE A 254 1.93 -23.76 -22.69
C PHE A 254 2.64 -22.61 -21.93
N ALA A 255 1.96 -22.00 -20.96
CA ALA A 255 2.45 -20.84 -20.20
C ALA A 255 3.86 -21.05 -19.61
N MET A 256 4.09 -22.19 -18.96
CA MET A 256 5.39 -22.65 -18.50
C MET A 256 6.50 -22.60 -19.59
N GLY A 257 6.16 -22.94 -20.84
CA GLY A 257 7.09 -22.89 -21.96
C GLY A 257 7.49 -21.47 -22.36
N GLN A 258 6.60 -20.49 -22.17
CA GLN A 258 6.92 -19.07 -22.38
C GLN A 258 7.80 -18.53 -21.25
N LEU A 259 7.53 -18.93 -20.00
CA LEU A 259 8.33 -18.51 -18.84
C LEU A 259 9.78 -18.97 -18.95
N ILE A 260 10.04 -20.23 -19.34
CA ILE A 260 11.39 -20.76 -19.50
C ILE A 260 12.15 -20.10 -20.67
N ARG A 261 11.43 -19.54 -21.66
CA ARG A 261 12.05 -18.82 -22.77
C ARG A 261 12.42 -17.38 -22.41
N GLN A 262 11.89 -16.84 -21.32
CA GLN A 262 12.10 -15.46 -20.95
C GLN A 262 13.47 -15.28 -20.27
N PRO A 263 14.42 -14.51 -20.86
CA PRO A 263 15.79 -14.43 -20.36
C PRO A 263 15.90 -13.95 -18.91
N ARG A 264 15.02 -13.03 -18.50
CA ARG A 264 15.00 -12.50 -17.12
C ARG A 264 14.60 -13.53 -16.08
N ILE A 265 13.67 -14.43 -16.43
CA ILE A 265 13.32 -15.57 -15.56
C ILE A 265 14.53 -16.48 -15.44
N LEU A 266 15.18 -16.85 -16.55
CA LEU A 266 16.37 -17.71 -16.50
C LEU A 266 17.50 -17.13 -15.64
N ILE A 267 17.72 -15.80 -15.71
CA ILE A 267 18.70 -15.10 -14.88
C ILE A 267 18.31 -15.18 -13.40
N SER A 268 17.04 -14.93 -13.07
CA SER A 268 16.53 -15.04 -11.69
C SER A 268 16.66 -16.46 -11.15
N LEU A 269 16.23 -17.47 -11.92
CA LEU A 269 16.35 -18.89 -11.55
C LEU A 269 17.80 -19.32 -11.32
N TRP A 270 18.74 -18.85 -12.14
CA TRP A 270 20.17 -19.12 -11.93
C TRP A 270 20.67 -18.53 -10.60
N ALA A 271 20.30 -17.28 -10.30
CA ALA A 271 20.66 -16.65 -9.02
C ALA A 271 20.09 -17.40 -7.82
N VAL A 272 18.84 -17.85 -7.90
CA VAL A 272 18.20 -18.67 -6.86
C VAL A 272 18.94 -20.00 -6.68
N ILE A 273 19.35 -20.68 -7.75
CA ILE A 273 20.16 -21.91 -7.68
C ILE A 273 21.48 -21.63 -6.94
N VAL A 274 22.20 -20.56 -7.30
CA VAL A 274 23.48 -20.23 -6.67
C VAL A 274 23.31 -19.90 -5.19
N GLY A 275 22.31 -19.10 -4.83
CA GLY A 275 22.01 -18.77 -3.44
C GLY A 275 21.72 -20.01 -2.59
N ALA A 276 20.77 -20.84 -3.04
CA ALA A 276 20.41 -22.08 -2.35
C ALA A 276 21.57 -23.09 -2.29
N LEU A 277 22.39 -23.15 -3.34
CA LEU A 277 23.60 -23.97 -3.37
C LEU A 277 24.61 -23.53 -2.30
N VAL A 278 24.84 -22.22 -2.14
CA VAL A 278 25.75 -21.69 -1.11
C VAL A 278 25.25 -22.04 0.30
N ILE A 279 23.95 -21.85 0.59
CA ILE A 279 23.34 -22.22 1.87
C ILE A 279 23.57 -23.70 2.16
N SER A 280 23.17 -24.56 1.22
CA SER A 280 23.23 -26.01 1.44
C SER A 280 24.65 -26.58 1.42
N ALA A 281 25.58 -25.96 0.69
CA ALA A 281 27.00 -26.27 0.79
C ALA A 281 27.55 -25.98 2.19
N PHE A 282 27.14 -24.88 2.83
CA PHE A 282 27.51 -24.60 4.21
C PHE A 282 26.81 -25.50 5.22
N ASP A 283 25.56 -25.86 5.02
CA ASP A 283 24.88 -26.86 5.87
C ASP A 283 25.67 -28.17 5.94
N ALA A 284 26.22 -28.62 4.81
CA ALA A 284 27.00 -29.85 4.73
C ALA A 284 28.43 -29.73 5.28
N THR A 285 29.08 -28.57 5.14
CA THR A 285 30.54 -28.45 5.37
C THR A 285 30.92 -27.66 6.62
N LEU A 286 30.12 -26.67 7.02
CA LEU A 286 30.46 -25.75 8.10
C LEU A 286 30.56 -26.45 9.47
N PRO A 287 29.66 -27.39 9.86
CA PRO A 287 29.79 -28.12 11.11
C PRO A 287 31.04 -28.99 11.16
N ILE A 288 31.35 -29.67 10.05
CA ILE A 288 32.53 -30.53 9.91
C ILE A 288 33.80 -29.69 10.02
N PHE A 289 33.83 -28.55 9.33
CA PHE A 289 34.94 -27.62 9.37
C PHE A 289 35.23 -27.14 10.79
N VAL A 290 34.22 -26.68 11.55
CA VAL A 290 34.47 -26.17 12.91
C VAL A 290 34.80 -27.27 13.93
N GLN A 291 34.25 -28.47 13.76
CA GLN A 291 34.64 -29.63 14.57
C GLN A 291 36.11 -30.00 14.34
N ASN A 292 36.52 -30.13 13.08
CA ASN A 292 37.88 -30.52 12.74
C ASN A 292 38.91 -29.42 13.01
N LYS A 293 38.51 -28.14 12.86
CA LYS A 293 39.44 -27.00 12.93
C LYS A 293 39.60 -26.44 14.35
N PHE A 294 38.51 -26.39 15.11
CA PHE A 294 38.48 -25.76 16.43
C PHE A 294 38.25 -26.75 17.58
N ASP A 295 38.10 -28.04 17.30
CA ASP A 295 37.69 -29.10 18.25
C ASP A 295 36.38 -28.77 18.97
N TRP A 296 35.43 -28.17 18.25
CA TRP A 296 34.12 -27.88 18.81
C TRP A 296 33.31 -29.15 19.01
N ASN A 297 32.53 -29.18 20.08
CA ASN A 297 31.55 -30.24 20.28
C ASN A 297 30.38 -30.09 19.29
N VAL A 298 29.54 -31.13 19.19
CA VAL A 298 28.38 -31.17 18.28
C VAL A 298 27.43 -29.98 18.49
N LEU A 299 27.27 -29.51 19.74
CA LEU A 299 26.44 -28.36 20.06
C LEU A 299 27.03 -27.05 19.49
N GLY A 300 28.32 -26.79 19.72
CA GLY A 300 29.03 -25.62 19.18
C GLY A 300 29.03 -25.62 17.65
N ALA A 301 29.18 -26.79 17.04
CA ALA A 301 29.11 -26.96 15.59
C ALA A 301 27.72 -26.70 15.01
N GLY A 302 26.65 -26.86 15.79
CA GLY A 302 25.30 -26.44 15.39
C GLY A 302 25.05 -24.94 15.59
N LEU A 303 25.63 -24.34 16.64
CA LEU A 303 25.46 -22.91 16.93
C LEU A 303 26.14 -21.99 15.91
N ILE A 304 27.07 -22.50 15.09
CA ILE A 304 27.77 -21.72 14.06
C ILE A 304 26.85 -21.20 12.94
N PHE A 305 25.64 -21.75 12.79
CA PHE A 305 24.65 -21.25 11.83
C PHE A 305 23.92 -19.99 12.33
N LEU A 306 23.93 -19.73 13.65
CA LEU A 306 23.22 -18.58 14.23
C LEU A 306 23.72 -17.22 13.71
N PRO A 307 25.04 -16.97 13.58
CA PRO A 307 25.53 -15.74 12.98
C PRO A 307 24.96 -15.49 11.57
N GLY A 308 25.01 -16.47 10.68
CA GLY A 308 24.47 -16.31 9.32
C GLY A 308 22.97 -16.06 9.31
N ALA A 309 22.22 -16.84 10.10
CA ALA A 309 20.77 -16.74 10.14
C ALA A 309 20.23 -15.54 10.96
N SER A 310 21.08 -14.85 11.73
CA SER A 310 20.69 -13.63 12.46
C SER A 310 20.30 -12.48 11.53
N ALA A 311 20.80 -12.47 10.29
CA ALA A 311 20.45 -11.50 9.27
C ALA A 311 18.98 -11.60 8.84
N ALA A 312 18.36 -12.77 9.02
CA ALA A 312 16.99 -13.02 8.56
C ALA A 312 15.95 -12.13 9.23
N ILE A 313 16.23 -11.64 10.44
CA ILE A 313 15.35 -10.70 11.16
C ILE A 313 15.15 -9.40 10.36
N PHE A 314 16.12 -9.04 9.51
CA PHE A 314 16.10 -7.84 8.68
C PHE A 314 15.55 -8.08 7.28
N GLN A 315 15.14 -9.30 6.91
CA GLN A 315 14.55 -9.57 5.60
C GLN A 315 13.32 -8.71 5.25
N PRO A 316 12.41 -8.31 6.17
CA PRO A 316 11.32 -7.40 5.83
C PRO A 316 11.84 -6.01 5.41
N PHE A 317 12.92 -5.54 6.03
CA PHE A 317 13.60 -4.31 5.65
C PHE A 317 14.31 -4.45 4.30
N PHE A 318 14.97 -5.58 4.04
CA PHE A 318 15.57 -5.87 2.73
C PHE A 318 14.53 -5.98 1.62
N GLY A 319 13.37 -6.56 1.91
CA GLY A 319 12.21 -6.58 1.03
C GLY A 319 11.71 -5.19 0.68
N PHE A 320 11.52 -4.33 1.68
CA PHE A 320 11.18 -2.93 1.48
C PHE A 320 12.23 -2.17 0.65
N LEU A 321 13.52 -2.47 0.85
CA LEU A 321 14.60 -1.88 0.06
C LEU A 321 14.52 -2.33 -1.41
N SER A 322 14.15 -3.59 -1.66
CA SER A 322 13.88 -4.11 -3.02
C SER A 322 12.65 -3.47 -3.68
N ASP A 323 11.61 -3.17 -2.90
CA ASP A 323 10.43 -2.47 -3.40
C ASP A 323 10.78 -1.05 -3.87
N ARG A 324 11.69 -0.35 -3.17
CA ARG A 324 12.11 1.02 -3.49
C ARG A 324 13.25 1.13 -4.52
N LEU A 325 14.33 0.37 -4.35
CA LEU A 325 15.54 0.49 -5.18
C LEU A 325 15.49 -0.39 -6.43
N GLY A 326 14.49 -1.28 -6.53
CA GLY A 326 14.35 -2.23 -7.61
C GLY A 326 15.21 -3.48 -7.45
N SER A 327 14.74 -4.58 -8.05
CA SER A 327 15.34 -5.91 -7.95
C SER A 327 16.76 -5.96 -8.55
N ARG A 328 17.01 -5.23 -9.64
CA ARG A 328 18.32 -5.16 -10.31
C ARG A 328 19.45 -4.70 -9.38
N ILE A 329 19.31 -3.55 -8.72
CA ILE A 329 20.39 -2.96 -7.91
C ILE A 329 20.66 -3.86 -6.72
N ILE A 330 19.60 -4.32 -6.05
CA ILE A 330 19.70 -5.16 -4.86
C ILE A 330 20.38 -6.49 -5.17
N ALA A 331 19.91 -7.21 -6.20
CA ALA A 331 20.50 -8.49 -6.58
C ALA A 331 21.94 -8.34 -7.09
N PHE A 332 22.26 -7.28 -7.84
CA PHE A 332 23.63 -7.04 -8.28
C PHE A 332 24.58 -6.81 -7.08
N VAL A 333 24.21 -5.89 -6.18
CA VAL A 333 25.03 -5.54 -5.02
C VAL A 333 25.23 -6.73 -4.09
N SER A 334 24.18 -7.52 -3.86
CA SER A 334 24.27 -8.70 -2.99
C SER A 334 25.28 -9.72 -3.51
N PHE A 335 25.24 -10.09 -4.80
CA PHE A 335 26.19 -11.06 -5.38
C PHE A 335 27.62 -10.50 -5.51
N VAL A 336 27.77 -9.19 -5.78
CA VAL A 336 29.08 -8.51 -5.80
C VAL A 336 29.75 -8.54 -4.43
N ILE A 337 28.99 -8.35 -3.34
CA ILE A 337 29.53 -8.42 -1.98
C ILE A 337 29.70 -9.87 -1.52
N LEU A 338 28.80 -10.78 -1.92
CA LEU A 338 28.86 -12.18 -1.56
C LEU A 338 30.16 -12.85 -2.06
N ALA A 339 30.60 -12.53 -3.28
CA ALA A 339 31.80 -13.11 -3.88
C ALA A 339 33.09 -12.93 -3.05
N PRO A 340 33.55 -11.71 -2.74
CA PRO A 340 34.74 -11.50 -1.92
C PRO A 340 34.54 -12.02 -0.49
N THR A 341 33.33 -11.90 0.06
CA THR A 341 33.00 -12.41 1.40
C THR A 341 33.22 -13.92 1.51
N LEU A 342 32.74 -14.69 0.52
CA LEU A 342 32.97 -16.14 0.44
C LEU A 342 34.47 -16.46 0.30
N ILE A 343 35.21 -15.70 -0.51
CA ILE A 343 36.67 -15.87 -0.67
C ILE A 343 37.40 -15.59 0.65
N CYS A 344 36.94 -14.61 1.44
CA CYS A 344 37.52 -14.27 2.74
C CYS A 344 37.42 -15.40 3.77
N LEU A 345 36.51 -16.37 3.62
CA LEU A 345 36.47 -17.56 4.49
C LEU A 345 37.77 -18.37 4.45
N ARG A 346 38.60 -18.18 3.42
CA ARG A 346 39.94 -18.79 3.32
C ARG A 346 40.92 -18.30 4.39
N LEU A 347 40.67 -17.11 4.95
CA LEU A 347 41.52 -16.49 5.97
C LEU A 347 41.37 -17.15 7.35
N VAL A 348 40.36 -18.01 7.53
CA VAL A 348 40.11 -18.73 8.78
C VAL A 348 41.06 -19.93 8.87
N GLU A 349 42.33 -19.65 9.22
CA GLU A 349 43.40 -20.65 9.21
C GLU A 349 43.88 -21.14 10.59
N GLU A 350 43.81 -20.31 11.62
CA GLU A 350 44.37 -20.61 12.93
C GLU A 350 43.30 -21.02 13.93
N ARG A 351 43.69 -21.86 14.89
CA ARG A 351 42.86 -22.19 16.05
C ARG A 351 42.99 -21.07 17.08
N SER A 352 42.25 -19.98 16.88
CA SER A 352 42.26 -18.82 17.76
C SER A 352 40.86 -18.20 17.92
N ALA A 353 40.62 -17.52 19.04
CA ALA A 353 39.36 -16.83 19.29
C ALA A 353 39.09 -15.72 18.25
N THR A 354 40.14 -15.09 17.72
CA THR A 354 40.05 -14.08 16.67
C THR A 354 39.56 -14.68 15.35
N HIS A 355 40.01 -15.88 14.99
CA HIS A 355 39.56 -16.59 13.78
C HIS A 355 38.13 -17.10 13.91
N VAL A 356 37.70 -17.49 15.11
CA VAL A 356 36.29 -17.79 15.40
C VAL A 356 35.42 -16.55 15.21
N ALA A 357 35.83 -15.40 15.78
CA ALA A 357 35.09 -14.15 15.61
C ALA A 357 35.05 -13.72 14.13
N LEU A 358 36.16 -13.86 13.41
CA LEU A 358 36.22 -13.60 11.97
C LEU A 358 35.25 -14.48 11.18
N LEU A 359 35.21 -15.79 11.47
CA LEU A 359 34.26 -16.71 10.85
C LEU A 359 32.81 -16.26 11.09
N CYS A 360 32.44 -15.92 12.33
CA CYS A 360 31.10 -15.43 12.66
C CYS A 360 30.74 -14.14 11.89
N VAL A 361 31.66 -13.17 11.81
CA VAL A 361 31.43 -11.91 11.08
C VAL A 361 31.24 -12.18 9.59
N ILE A 362 32.08 -13.03 8.99
CA ILE A 362 31.95 -13.38 7.58
C ILE A 362 30.60 -14.07 7.33
N LEU A 363 30.19 -15.00 8.21
CA LEU A 363 28.90 -15.68 8.09
C LEU A 363 27.70 -14.72 8.20
N VAL A 364 27.75 -13.70 9.08
CA VAL A 364 26.73 -12.65 9.13
C VAL A 364 26.64 -11.92 7.79
N ILE A 365 27.77 -11.55 7.20
CA ILE A 365 27.78 -10.83 5.91
C ILE A 365 27.25 -11.72 4.78
N VAL A 366 27.62 -13.02 4.78
CA VAL A 366 27.05 -14.01 3.85
C VAL A 366 25.53 -14.06 4.00
N GLY A 367 25.04 -14.18 5.24
CA GLY A 367 23.60 -14.19 5.56
C GLY A 367 22.91 -12.95 5.02
N ILE A 368 23.42 -11.75 5.33
CA ILE A 368 22.89 -10.48 4.81
C ILE A 368 22.81 -10.48 3.29
N CYS A 369 23.85 -10.94 2.58
CA CYS A 369 23.84 -10.93 1.12
C CYS A 369 22.77 -11.86 0.54
N ILE A 370 22.62 -13.06 1.12
CA ILE A 370 21.62 -14.04 0.70
C ILE A 370 20.22 -13.52 0.99
N ASP A 371 19.99 -13.08 2.23
CA ASP A 371 18.72 -12.53 2.73
C ASP A 371 18.28 -11.25 2.01
N LEU A 372 19.25 -10.48 1.51
CA LEU A 372 18.99 -9.29 0.69
C LEU A 372 18.58 -9.66 -0.74
N SER A 373 19.14 -10.75 -1.30
CA SER A 373 18.88 -11.17 -2.67
C SER A 373 17.53 -11.87 -2.85
N GLU A 374 17.09 -12.65 -1.87
CA GLU A 374 15.94 -13.54 -2.00
C GLU A 374 14.60 -12.81 -2.24
N PRO A 375 14.19 -11.81 -1.42
CA PRO A 375 12.98 -11.05 -1.70
C PRO A 375 13.03 -10.31 -3.05
N ALA A 376 14.22 -9.85 -3.46
CA ALA A 376 14.40 -9.14 -4.72
C ALA A 376 14.18 -10.04 -5.94
N LEU A 377 14.63 -11.30 -5.87
CA LEU A 377 14.43 -12.28 -6.93
C LEU A 377 12.95 -12.70 -7.03
N LEU A 378 12.25 -12.83 -5.91
CA LEU A 378 10.81 -13.12 -5.89
C LEU A 378 9.96 -11.98 -6.51
N VAL A 379 10.27 -10.73 -6.16
CA VAL A 379 9.60 -9.55 -6.76
C VAL A 379 9.89 -9.46 -8.26
N GLU A 380 11.11 -9.79 -8.68
CA GLU A 380 11.48 -9.81 -10.10
C GLU A 380 10.62 -10.78 -10.91
N ILE A 381 10.31 -11.97 -10.38
CA ILE A 381 9.45 -12.95 -11.06
C ILE A 381 8.06 -12.35 -11.34
N GLN A 382 7.46 -11.68 -10.35
CA GLN A 382 6.16 -11.01 -10.55
C GLN A 382 6.24 -9.87 -11.57
N ARG A 383 7.29 -9.03 -11.50
CA ARG A 383 7.49 -7.95 -12.48
C ARG A 383 7.64 -8.48 -13.91
N VAL A 384 8.31 -9.62 -14.10
CA VAL A 384 8.43 -10.24 -15.43
C VAL A 384 7.07 -10.71 -15.95
N LEU A 385 6.23 -11.30 -15.10
CA LEU A 385 4.86 -11.70 -15.47
C LEU A 385 4.04 -10.49 -15.90
N ASP A 386 4.10 -9.42 -15.11
CA ASP A 386 3.40 -8.16 -15.40
C ASP A 386 3.88 -7.56 -16.74
N ASP A 387 5.20 -7.54 -17.00
CA ASP A 387 5.78 -7.06 -18.25
C ASP A 387 5.38 -7.93 -19.47
N MET A 388 5.20 -9.24 -19.28
CA MET A 388 4.77 -10.16 -20.33
C MET A 388 3.28 -9.95 -20.68
N GLU A 389 2.44 -9.79 -19.67
CA GLU A 389 1.00 -9.55 -19.83
C GLU A 389 0.73 -8.13 -20.40
N ALA A 390 1.51 -7.13 -19.99
CA ALA A 390 1.44 -5.77 -20.56
C ALA A 390 1.84 -5.71 -22.04
N LYS A 391 2.82 -6.52 -22.46
CA LYS A 391 3.26 -6.60 -23.87
C LYS A 391 2.33 -7.43 -24.73
N THR A 392 1.69 -8.43 -24.17
CA THR A 392 0.80 -9.34 -24.88
C THR A 392 -0.35 -9.72 -23.95
N PRO A 393 -1.43 -8.92 -23.93
CA PRO A 393 -2.58 -9.20 -23.07
C PRO A 393 -3.16 -10.59 -23.35
N GLY A 394 -3.41 -11.37 -22.30
CA GLY A 394 -3.87 -12.75 -22.38
C GLY A 394 -2.80 -13.76 -22.79
N VAL A 395 -1.49 -13.45 -22.72
CA VAL A 395 -0.40 -14.37 -23.11
C VAL A 395 -0.40 -15.67 -22.31
N PHE A 396 -0.86 -15.61 -21.05
CA PHE A 396 -1.01 -16.77 -20.18
C PHE A 396 -2.41 -17.39 -20.23
N GLY A 397 -3.28 -16.84 -21.08
CA GLY A 397 -4.69 -17.18 -21.17
C GLY A 397 -5.44 -16.86 -19.89
N GLY A 398 -6.68 -17.32 -19.85
CA GLY A 398 -7.54 -17.11 -18.71
C GLY A 398 -6.90 -17.49 -17.37
N LYS A 399 -6.24 -18.64 -17.31
CA LYS A 399 -5.81 -19.28 -16.06
C LYS A 399 -4.45 -18.80 -15.54
N GLY A 400 -3.89 -17.74 -16.13
CA GLY A 400 -2.64 -17.10 -15.75
C GLY A 400 -1.45 -18.04 -15.55
N ALA A 401 -0.38 -17.48 -14.97
CA ALA A 401 0.91 -18.19 -14.84
C ALA A 401 1.66 -17.91 -13.54
N VAL A 402 1.00 -17.33 -12.53
CA VAL A 402 1.63 -16.92 -11.27
C VAL A 402 2.18 -18.13 -10.51
N ALA A 403 1.36 -19.18 -10.31
CA ALA A 403 1.81 -20.36 -9.60
C ALA A 403 2.82 -21.18 -10.42
N GLN A 404 2.71 -21.18 -11.75
CA GLN A 404 3.72 -21.78 -12.63
C GLN A 404 5.09 -21.07 -12.51
N ALA A 405 5.11 -19.75 -12.39
CA ALA A 405 6.34 -18.98 -12.22
C ALA A 405 7.01 -19.23 -10.87
N PHE A 406 6.24 -19.18 -9.77
CA PHE A 406 6.75 -19.57 -8.45
C PHE A 406 7.10 -21.06 -8.36
N GLY A 407 6.44 -21.90 -9.17
CA GLY A 407 6.82 -23.30 -9.37
C GLY A 407 8.22 -23.44 -9.98
N LEU A 408 8.57 -22.65 -10.99
CA LEU A 408 9.92 -22.63 -11.56
C LEU A 408 10.96 -22.11 -10.56
N GLU A 409 10.61 -21.05 -9.84
CA GLU A 409 11.47 -20.45 -8.82
C GLU A 409 11.78 -21.45 -7.70
N ASN A 410 10.77 -22.12 -7.15
CA ASN A 410 10.96 -23.13 -6.11
C ASN A 410 11.71 -24.36 -6.65
N MET A 411 11.47 -24.75 -7.91
CA MET A 411 12.23 -25.81 -8.56
C MET A 411 13.73 -25.47 -8.63
N ALA A 412 14.07 -24.22 -8.97
CA ALA A 412 15.43 -23.71 -8.96
C ALA A 412 16.03 -23.72 -7.54
N HIS A 413 15.27 -23.27 -6.53
CA HIS A 413 15.69 -23.29 -5.13
C HIS A 413 16.03 -24.72 -4.66
N PHE A 414 15.12 -25.68 -4.83
CA PHE A 414 15.36 -27.08 -4.46
C PHE A 414 16.48 -27.73 -5.29
N GLY A 415 16.68 -27.28 -6.54
CA GLY A 415 17.82 -27.68 -7.36
C GLY A 415 19.15 -27.25 -6.74
N GLY A 416 19.23 -26.00 -6.28
CA GLY A 416 20.38 -25.50 -5.54
C GLY A 416 20.62 -26.28 -4.24
N LEU A 417 19.57 -26.53 -3.45
CA LEU A 417 19.66 -27.34 -2.22
C LEU A 417 20.12 -28.79 -2.49
N ALA A 418 19.72 -29.40 -3.61
CA ALA A 418 20.17 -30.74 -3.97
C ALA A 418 21.63 -30.77 -4.45
N LEU A 419 22.09 -29.71 -5.14
CA LEU A 419 23.46 -29.58 -5.64
C LEU A 419 24.46 -29.13 -4.57
N GLY A 420 24.01 -28.39 -3.56
CA GLY A 420 24.85 -27.83 -2.48
C GLY A 420 25.75 -28.85 -1.80
N PRO A 421 25.25 -29.99 -1.29
CA PRO A 421 26.07 -31.00 -0.63
C PRO A 421 27.05 -31.69 -1.59
N LEU A 422 26.69 -31.80 -2.87
CA LEU A 422 27.56 -32.37 -3.90
C LEU A 422 28.70 -31.42 -4.24
N VAL A 423 28.45 -30.12 -4.34
CA VAL A 423 29.48 -29.12 -4.65
C VAL A 423 30.30 -28.78 -3.42
N GLY A 424 29.66 -28.48 -2.29
CA GLY A 424 30.32 -28.15 -1.03
C GLY A 424 31.06 -29.35 -0.44
N GLY A 425 30.33 -30.42 -0.12
CA GLY A 425 30.87 -31.58 0.59
C GLY A 425 31.94 -32.32 -0.18
N PHE A 426 31.74 -32.59 -1.48
CA PHE A 426 32.75 -33.31 -2.28
C PHE A 426 34.01 -32.48 -2.54
N VAL A 427 33.86 -31.18 -2.84
CA VAL A 427 35.01 -30.31 -3.12
C VAL A 427 35.80 -30.06 -1.83
N GLU A 428 35.11 -29.86 -0.69
CA GLU A 428 35.76 -29.76 0.61
C GLU A 428 36.52 -31.04 0.95
N PHE A 429 35.89 -32.20 0.81
CA PHE A 429 36.52 -33.49 1.10
C PHE A 429 37.75 -33.76 0.21
N ARG A 430 37.68 -33.42 -1.09
CA ARG A 430 38.73 -33.76 -2.06
C ARG A 430 39.84 -32.71 -2.18
N TYR A 431 39.50 -31.43 -2.04
CA TYR A 431 40.38 -30.30 -2.32
C TYR A 431 40.51 -29.31 -1.15
N GLY A 432 39.73 -29.49 -0.08
CA GLY A 432 39.79 -28.72 1.15
C GLY A 432 38.94 -27.44 1.14
N TRP A 433 38.66 -26.95 2.35
CA TRP A 433 37.88 -25.73 2.63
C TRP A 433 38.24 -24.53 1.74
N LYS A 434 39.53 -24.24 1.55
CA LYS A 434 39.98 -23.06 0.81
C LYS A 434 39.60 -23.10 -0.68
N VAL A 435 39.58 -24.28 -1.28
CA VAL A 435 39.23 -24.46 -2.70
C VAL A 435 37.72 -24.40 -2.86
N MET A 436 36.97 -25.00 -1.94
CA MET A 436 35.51 -24.93 -1.93
C MET A 436 35.03 -23.47 -1.83
N THR A 437 35.50 -22.70 -0.85
CA THR A 437 35.06 -21.30 -0.65
C THR A 437 35.49 -20.38 -1.77
N LEU A 438 36.66 -20.61 -2.40
CA LEU A 438 37.06 -19.93 -3.63
C LEU A 438 36.10 -20.25 -4.79
N GLY A 439 35.75 -21.53 -4.97
CA GLY A 439 34.83 -21.96 -6.01
C GLY A 439 33.45 -21.32 -5.88
N LEU A 440 32.90 -21.30 -4.67
CA LEU A 440 31.63 -20.63 -4.37
C LEU A 440 31.72 -19.11 -4.60
N GLY A 441 32.82 -18.47 -4.18
CA GLY A 441 33.02 -17.04 -4.41
C GLY A 441 33.13 -16.65 -5.89
N VAL A 442 33.83 -17.46 -6.70
CA VAL A 442 33.89 -17.28 -8.16
C VAL A 442 32.52 -17.49 -8.80
N LEU A 443 31.78 -18.51 -8.37
CA LEU A 443 30.42 -18.77 -8.84
C LEU A 443 29.48 -17.58 -8.56
N SER A 444 29.57 -16.98 -7.36
CA SER A 444 28.82 -15.76 -7.00
C SER A 444 29.24 -14.55 -7.84
N ALA A 445 30.54 -14.39 -8.12
CA ALA A 445 31.03 -13.29 -8.96
C ALA A 445 30.52 -13.40 -10.41
N LEU A 446 30.49 -14.62 -10.97
CA LEU A 446 29.94 -14.88 -12.30
C LEU A 446 28.42 -14.63 -12.35
N THR A 447 27.74 -14.85 -11.22
CA THR A 447 26.29 -14.64 -11.09
C THR A 447 25.92 -13.16 -10.97
N ALA A 448 26.80 -12.33 -10.41
CA ALA A 448 26.57 -10.89 -10.29
C ALA A 448 26.35 -10.20 -11.65
N VAL A 449 27.12 -10.55 -12.68
CA VAL A 449 27.07 -9.87 -13.98
C VAL A 449 25.67 -9.97 -14.61
N PRO A 450 25.07 -11.18 -14.79
CA PRO A 450 23.70 -11.34 -15.28
C PRO A 450 22.63 -10.51 -14.55
N MET A 451 22.82 -10.14 -13.28
CA MET A 451 21.82 -9.38 -12.51
C MET A 451 21.56 -7.98 -13.11
N LEU A 452 22.51 -7.43 -13.87
CA LEU A 452 22.36 -6.12 -14.53
C LEU A 452 21.23 -6.09 -15.58
N TRP A 453 20.76 -7.24 -16.04
CA TRP A 453 19.67 -7.38 -17.02
C TRP A 453 18.27 -7.60 -16.40
N LEU A 454 18.15 -7.63 -15.07
CA LEU A 454 16.85 -7.67 -14.35
C LEU A 454 16.10 -6.33 -14.46
N SER A 455 14.85 -6.22 -14.00
CA SER A 455 14.10 -4.96 -14.05
C SER A 455 14.57 -3.90 -13.05
N GLY A 456 14.47 -2.62 -13.45
CA GLY A 456 14.81 -1.43 -12.67
C GLY A 456 15.74 -0.46 -13.42
N ARG A 457 15.29 0.75 -13.76
CA ARG A 457 16.14 1.81 -14.33
C ARG A 457 17.15 2.30 -13.29
N LEU A 458 18.36 2.64 -13.74
CA LEU A 458 19.23 3.58 -13.05
C LEU A 458 18.69 4.99 -13.30
N GLU A 459 17.71 5.43 -12.52
CA GLU A 459 17.48 6.87 -12.37
C GLU A 459 18.51 7.44 -11.40
N LYS A 460 19.01 8.65 -11.69
CA LYS A 460 20.06 9.30 -10.92
C LYS A 460 19.58 9.52 -9.49
N VAL A 461 20.07 8.70 -8.56
CA VAL A 461 20.02 8.99 -7.13
C VAL A 461 20.90 10.21 -6.88
N SER A 462 20.32 11.40 -6.74
CA SER A 462 21.03 12.60 -6.30
C SER A 462 21.28 12.52 -4.80
N TRP A 463 22.48 12.10 -4.42
CA TRP A 463 22.94 11.98 -3.03
C TRP A 463 23.27 13.32 -2.35
N THR A 464 22.48 14.39 -2.58
CA THR A 464 22.84 15.72 -2.06
C THR A 464 21.79 16.44 -1.20
N GLU A 465 20.62 15.86 -0.91
CA GLU A 465 19.66 16.54 0.00
C GLU A 465 19.07 15.65 1.10
N SER A 466 19.30 14.33 1.09
CA SER A 466 18.58 13.39 1.97
C SER A 466 19.33 12.95 3.23
N ALA A 467 20.47 13.57 3.58
CA ALA A 467 21.22 13.19 4.79
C ALA A 467 20.86 14.02 6.04
N ASP A 468 20.18 15.17 5.87
CA ASP A 468 19.83 16.05 6.98
C ASP A 468 18.36 15.90 7.44
N GLU A 469 17.48 15.28 6.64
CA GLU A 469 16.05 15.12 6.98
C GLU A 469 15.70 13.80 7.69
N GLU A 470 16.59 12.79 7.66
CA GLU A 470 16.28 11.43 8.14
C GLU A 470 16.65 11.16 9.61
N MET A 471 17.13 12.17 10.36
CA MET A 471 17.54 12.02 11.77
C MET A 471 16.50 12.50 12.80
N GLU A 472 15.32 12.99 12.38
CA GLU A 472 14.28 13.50 13.31
C GLU A 472 13.00 12.65 13.43
N ARG A 473 12.92 11.46 12.82
CA ARG A 473 11.71 10.61 12.89
C ARG A 473 11.92 9.27 13.59
N GLU A 474 12.01 9.31 14.92
CA GLU A 474 11.40 8.28 15.79
C GLU A 474 11.06 8.88 17.16
N PRO A 475 9.85 8.63 17.70
CA PRO A 475 9.69 8.52 19.14
C PRO A 475 9.35 7.07 19.53
N LEU A 476 10.31 6.47 20.22
CA LEU A 476 10.21 5.26 21.02
C LEU A 476 9.00 5.27 21.97
N LEU A 477 8.24 4.19 21.91
CA LEU A 477 7.31 3.70 22.94
C LEU A 477 8.02 3.54 24.29
N VAL A 478 7.79 4.43 25.26
CA VAL A 478 8.00 4.14 26.69
C VAL A 478 6.91 4.81 27.54
N MET A 479 6.14 3.99 28.27
CA MET A 479 5.20 4.43 29.30
C MET A 479 5.89 5.06 30.54
N ARG A 480 5.16 5.96 31.22
CA ARG A 480 5.07 6.24 32.70
C ARG A 480 5.42 7.70 33.15
N PRO A 481 5.12 8.13 34.41
CA PRO A 481 3.95 8.95 34.76
C PRO A 481 4.29 10.31 35.45
N LYS A 482 3.25 11.08 35.79
CA LYS A 482 3.21 12.43 36.43
C LYS A 482 4.13 12.67 37.65
N ALA A 483 4.73 13.89 37.77
CA ALA A 483 4.58 14.82 38.93
C ALA A 483 5.51 16.09 38.92
N ALA A 484 4.86 17.26 39.05
CA ALA A 484 5.10 18.47 39.88
C ALA A 484 6.49 19.12 40.23
N THR A 485 6.59 20.41 39.86
CA THR A 485 7.02 21.65 40.59
C THR A 485 8.46 21.96 41.09
N LEU A 486 8.81 23.26 40.90
CA LEU A 486 9.65 24.21 41.71
C LEU A 486 11.08 24.63 41.25
N ASN A 487 11.12 25.77 40.52
CA ASN A 487 11.69 27.10 40.86
C ASN A 487 13.16 27.35 41.32
N THR A 488 13.71 28.47 40.77
CA THR A 488 14.76 29.42 41.27
C THR A 488 16.19 29.49 40.66
N SER A 489 16.38 30.51 39.79
CA SER A 489 17.30 31.68 39.85
C SER A 489 18.85 31.64 39.71
N LYS A 490 19.35 32.54 38.81
CA LYS A 490 20.63 33.34 38.76
C LYS A 490 21.95 32.57 38.48
N GLY A 491 22.96 33.06 37.74
CA GLY A 491 23.21 34.30 36.98
C GLY A 491 24.67 34.38 36.45
N SER A 492 24.85 35.18 35.37
CA SER A 492 26.03 35.97 34.91
C SER A 492 27.31 35.37 34.26
N LYS A 493 27.54 35.85 33.01
CA LYS A 493 28.74 36.48 32.39
C LYS A 493 30.10 35.73 32.34
N PHE A 494 30.68 35.55 31.13
CA PHE A 494 31.75 36.42 30.56
C PHE A 494 32.13 35.99 29.12
N GLN A 495 32.71 36.93 28.36
CA GLN A 495 32.97 36.94 26.90
C GLN A 495 34.42 36.52 26.51
N PRO A 496 34.73 36.34 25.19
CA PRO A 496 35.83 35.54 24.61
C PRO A 496 37.09 36.38 24.30
N PRO A 497 38.11 35.81 23.60
CA PRO A 497 38.30 36.26 22.18
C PRO A 497 39.07 35.29 21.20
N LYS A 498 38.85 35.51 19.88
CA LYS A 498 39.81 35.73 18.73
C LYS A 498 40.94 34.70 18.46
N ASN A 499 41.47 34.44 17.24
CA ASN A 499 41.26 34.82 15.83
C ASN A 499 42.24 33.97 14.95
N ASP A 500 42.01 33.98 13.62
CA ASP A 500 42.98 33.94 12.50
C ASP A 500 43.76 32.66 12.13
N ALA A 501 43.47 32.08 10.95
CA ALA A 501 44.32 32.13 9.73
C ALA A 501 43.94 31.04 8.69
N ASP A 502 44.08 31.39 7.41
CA ASP A 502 43.74 30.68 6.15
C ASP A 502 45.05 30.49 5.32
N PRO A 503 45.13 29.91 4.09
CA PRO A 503 44.55 28.71 3.46
C PRO A 503 45.63 27.80 2.74
N GLU A 504 45.16 26.71 2.10
CA GLU A 504 45.77 25.88 1.02
C GLU A 504 46.81 24.77 1.34
N GLU A 505 46.36 23.49 1.30
CA GLU A 505 46.89 22.44 0.39
C GLU A 505 46.04 21.14 0.41
N ILE A 506 45.21 20.98 -0.62
CA ILE A 506 45.06 19.82 -1.53
C ILE A 506 45.27 18.38 -0.97
N THR A 507 44.12 17.71 -0.80
CA THR A 507 43.79 16.36 -1.34
C THR A 507 44.27 15.08 -0.63
N ASN A 508 43.32 14.16 -0.48
CA ASN A 508 43.40 12.74 -0.06
C ASN A 508 43.57 12.43 1.44
N MET A 509 42.47 12.50 2.20
CA MET A 509 42.06 11.49 3.21
C MET A 509 40.81 11.95 3.97
N LYS A 510 39.62 11.52 3.53
CA LYS A 510 38.38 11.63 4.33
C LYS A 510 37.53 10.35 4.25
N LEU A 511 38.15 9.18 4.43
CA LEU A 511 37.41 7.93 4.61
C LEU A 511 37.77 7.13 5.89
N PHE A 512 38.73 7.58 6.71
CA PHE A 512 39.17 6.81 7.90
C PHE A 512 39.14 7.55 9.24
N GLY A 513 38.63 8.79 9.29
CA GLY A 513 38.57 9.58 10.54
C GLY A 513 37.27 9.44 11.35
N ARG A 514 36.15 9.03 10.73
CA ARG A 514 34.84 9.00 11.39
C ARG A 514 34.47 7.65 12.03
N PHE A 515 35.26 6.60 11.79
CA PHE A 515 35.01 5.27 12.36
C PHE A 515 35.61 5.08 13.77
N ARG A 516 36.49 5.98 14.23
CA ARG A 516 37.18 5.85 15.54
C ARG A 516 36.41 6.45 16.72
N ASN A 517 35.41 7.31 16.48
CA ASN A 517 34.70 8.02 17.56
C ASN A 517 33.36 7.36 17.99
N SER A 518 32.93 6.28 17.33
CA SER A 518 31.68 5.57 17.70
C SER A 518 31.87 4.42 18.71
N LEU A 519 33.10 4.15 19.15
CA LEU A 519 33.40 3.01 20.04
C LEU A 519 33.81 3.38 21.48
N SER A 520 33.74 4.66 21.89
CA SER A 520 34.15 5.07 23.26
C SER A 520 33.01 5.39 24.24
N ASN A 521 31.73 5.29 23.85
CA ASN A 521 30.60 5.68 24.72
C ASN A 521 29.69 4.52 25.16
N LEU A 522 30.23 3.30 25.23
CA LEU A 522 29.69 2.24 26.09
C LEU A 522 30.53 2.24 27.37
N TYR A 523 30.15 3.06 28.35
CA TYR A 523 30.32 2.86 29.81
C TYR A 523 30.17 4.21 30.52
N THR A 524 29.41 4.21 31.63
CA THR A 524 29.21 5.26 32.65
C THR A 524 28.07 6.28 32.42
N GLY A 525 26.87 5.87 32.84
CA GLY A 525 26.16 6.45 34.00
C GLY A 525 25.85 7.96 34.09
N THR A 526 24.55 8.24 34.16
CA THR A 526 23.86 9.14 35.12
C THR A 526 23.73 10.67 34.88
N TRP A 527 22.45 11.08 34.76
CA TRP A 527 21.75 12.33 35.15
C TRP A 527 21.85 13.66 34.35
N ALA A 528 20.65 14.13 33.97
CA ALA A 528 20.08 15.51 33.94
C ALA A 528 20.28 16.45 32.72
N ARG A 529 19.13 16.90 32.18
CA ARG A 529 18.92 17.98 31.19
C ARG A 529 19.01 19.38 31.83
N LEU A 530 19.39 20.40 31.06
CA LEU A 530 18.72 21.73 30.98
C LEU A 530 18.94 22.37 29.58
N PRO A 531 17.99 23.19 29.06
CA PRO A 531 17.95 23.66 27.67
C PRO A 531 18.44 25.11 27.48
N PHE A 532 18.85 25.46 26.26
CA PHE A 532 19.01 26.84 25.79
C PHE A 532 18.00 27.15 24.69
N HIS A 533 17.16 28.17 24.92
CA HIS A 533 16.41 28.86 23.87
C HIS A 533 17.33 29.87 23.17
N HIS A 534 17.26 29.92 21.84
CA HIS A 534 17.57 31.13 21.06
C HIS A 534 16.29 31.60 20.38
N ALA A 535 15.96 32.86 20.61
CA ALA A 535 14.77 33.52 20.11
C ALA A 535 14.97 33.99 18.66
N LYS A 536 14.11 33.51 17.77
CA LYS A 536 13.68 34.17 16.54
C LYS A 536 12.19 33.82 16.32
N GLY A 537 11.34 34.84 16.17
CA GLY A 537 9.97 34.71 15.64
C GLY A 537 8.85 34.41 16.64
N SER A 538 8.48 35.34 17.53
CA SER A 538 7.33 35.20 18.44
C SER A 538 5.94 35.42 17.81
N ASN A 539 5.84 35.59 16.48
CA ASN A 539 4.54 35.76 15.79
C ASN A 539 4.03 34.47 15.14
N GLU A 540 4.89 33.61 14.59
CA GLU A 540 4.45 32.36 13.91
C GLU A 540 3.88 31.32 14.90
N SER A 541 4.37 31.29 16.14
CA SER A 541 3.95 30.30 17.14
C SER A 541 2.57 30.56 17.76
N ASN A 542 2.02 31.77 17.63
CA ASN A 542 0.66 32.09 18.11
C ASN A 542 -0.42 31.75 17.06
N LEU A 543 -0.09 31.78 15.76
CA LEU A 543 -1.04 31.51 14.68
C LEU A 543 -1.45 30.05 14.61
N GLN A 544 -0.53 29.11 14.86
CA GLN A 544 -0.87 27.68 14.93
C GLN A 544 -1.72 27.29 16.15
N ARG A 545 -1.97 28.22 17.09
CA ARG A 545 -2.82 28.00 18.28
C ARG A 545 -4.18 28.70 18.22
N GLY A 546 -4.50 29.41 17.13
CA GLY A 546 -5.77 30.10 16.96
C GLY A 546 -6.96 29.15 16.78
N SER A 547 -8.12 29.54 17.31
CA SER A 547 -9.42 28.96 16.96
C SER A 547 -10.05 29.84 15.87
N TYR A 548 -10.57 29.23 14.81
CA TYR A 548 -11.12 29.95 13.65
C TYR A 548 -12.60 29.62 13.46
N ILE A 549 -13.33 30.41 12.69
CA ILE A 549 -14.72 30.16 12.30
C ILE A 549 -14.78 30.06 10.78
N PHE A 550 -15.35 28.98 10.28
CA PHE A 550 -15.73 28.86 8.87
C PHE A 550 -17.11 29.52 8.68
N PRO A 551 -17.20 30.68 8.00
CA PRO A 551 -18.46 31.41 7.87
C PRO A 551 -19.49 30.62 7.06
N ALA A 552 -20.77 30.93 7.26
CA ALA A 552 -21.81 30.32 6.43
C ALA A 552 -21.65 30.77 4.98
N GLU A 553 -21.86 29.86 4.04
CA GLU A 553 -21.78 30.19 2.60
C GLU A 553 -22.82 31.22 2.14
N SER A 554 -23.88 31.42 2.91
CA SER A 554 -24.90 32.43 2.61
C SER A 554 -24.47 33.85 3.00
N GLU A 555 -23.35 34.00 3.73
CA GLU A 555 -22.82 35.31 4.11
C GLU A 555 -22.33 36.11 2.91
N ARG A 556 -21.96 37.36 3.16
CA ARG A 556 -21.52 38.26 2.09
C ARG A 556 -20.13 37.86 1.59
N HIS A 557 -19.97 37.84 0.27
CA HIS A 557 -18.72 37.52 -0.39
C HIS A 557 -18.03 38.77 -0.94
N GLU A 558 -16.70 38.75 -0.88
CA GLU A 558 -15.82 39.66 -1.60
C GLU A 558 -15.70 39.24 -3.08
N ALA A 559 -15.58 37.93 -3.31
CA ALA A 559 -15.52 37.33 -4.64
C ALA A 559 -15.86 35.84 -4.57
N THR A 560 -16.12 35.24 -5.72
CA THR A 560 -16.07 33.80 -5.93
C THR A 560 -14.78 33.43 -6.65
N ILE A 561 -14.13 32.35 -6.21
CA ILE A 561 -13.02 31.74 -6.94
C ILE A 561 -13.54 30.55 -7.75
N MET A 562 -13.09 30.46 -9.00
CA MET A 562 -13.38 29.36 -9.92
C MET A 562 -12.10 28.91 -10.63
N GLY A 563 -12.09 27.64 -11.04
CA GLY A 563 -10.99 27.04 -11.78
C GLY A 563 -11.41 26.75 -13.21
N PHE A 564 -10.59 27.17 -14.16
CA PHE A 564 -10.75 26.77 -15.56
C PHE A 564 -9.98 25.47 -15.76
N PRO A 565 -10.59 24.44 -16.39
CA PRO A 565 -10.00 23.12 -16.47
C PRO A 565 -8.82 23.14 -17.43
N SER A 566 -7.97 22.12 -17.30
CA SER A 566 -6.85 21.87 -18.19
C SER A 566 -7.10 20.65 -19.06
N ARG A 567 -6.43 20.59 -20.22
CA ARG A 567 -6.43 19.39 -21.08
C ARG A 567 -5.75 18.18 -20.43
N CYS A 568 -4.98 18.38 -19.35
CA CYS A 568 -4.37 17.29 -18.60
C CYS A 568 -5.27 16.72 -17.50
N SER A 569 -6.45 17.32 -17.24
CA SER A 569 -7.34 16.90 -16.15
C SER A 569 -8.73 16.48 -16.57
N LEU A 570 -9.15 16.79 -17.80
CA LEU A 570 -10.46 16.39 -18.31
C LEU A 570 -10.34 15.48 -19.54
N PRO A 571 -11.31 14.57 -19.73
CA PRO A 571 -11.45 13.81 -20.96
C PRO A 571 -11.50 14.73 -22.20
N PRO A 572 -10.73 14.44 -23.27
CA PRO A 572 -10.64 15.31 -24.44
C PRO A 572 -11.98 15.67 -25.07
N ASP A 573 -12.94 14.73 -25.05
CA ASP A 573 -14.27 14.90 -25.62
C ASP A 573 -15.16 15.83 -24.78
N GLN A 574 -14.88 15.97 -23.48
CA GLN A 574 -15.64 16.84 -22.57
C GLN A 574 -15.01 18.22 -22.40
N TYR A 575 -13.72 18.36 -22.68
CA TYR A 575 -12.94 19.58 -22.39
C TYR A 575 -13.63 20.88 -22.85
N HIS A 576 -14.01 20.96 -24.12
CA HIS A 576 -14.64 22.18 -24.65
C HIS A 576 -16.05 22.43 -24.08
N ALA A 577 -16.82 21.37 -23.83
CA ALA A 577 -18.16 21.50 -23.27
C ALA A 577 -18.10 22.00 -21.81
N VAL A 578 -17.20 21.44 -21.00
CA VAL A 578 -16.96 21.88 -19.62
C VAL A 578 -16.45 23.32 -19.56
N CYS A 579 -15.50 23.70 -20.44
CA CYS A 579 -15.03 25.09 -20.56
C CYS A 579 -16.19 26.08 -20.84
N ASN A 580 -17.13 25.72 -21.71
CA ASN A 580 -18.28 26.55 -22.04
C ASN A 580 -19.24 26.68 -20.85
N GLU A 581 -19.55 25.58 -20.15
CA GLU A 581 -20.44 25.59 -18.98
C GLU A 581 -19.83 26.38 -17.82
N LEU A 582 -18.53 26.24 -17.56
CA LEU A 582 -17.84 27.03 -16.53
C LEU A 582 -17.81 28.53 -16.86
N ALA A 583 -17.66 28.90 -18.13
CA ALA A 583 -17.78 30.30 -18.54
C ALA A 583 -19.21 30.83 -18.32
N GLN A 584 -20.24 30.06 -18.64
CA GLN A 584 -21.64 30.43 -18.37
C GLN A 584 -21.92 30.56 -16.87
N LEU A 585 -21.39 29.66 -16.06
CA LEU A 585 -21.47 29.74 -14.60
C LEU A 585 -20.77 31.00 -14.07
N ALA A 586 -19.56 31.30 -14.55
CA ALA A 586 -18.84 32.50 -14.16
C ALA A 586 -19.61 33.78 -14.52
N LEU A 587 -20.26 33.82 -15.70
CA LEU A 587 -21.11 34.95 -16.11
C LEU A 587 -22.34 35.09 -15.23
N ALA A 588 -23.00 33.98 -14.89
CA ALA A 588 -24.16 33.98 -13.99
C ALA A 588 -23.80 34.47 -12.59
N ILE A 589 -22.63 34.07 -12.06
CA ILE A 589 -22.12 34.55 -10.77
C ILE A 589 -21.73 36.04 -10.86
N ALA A 590 -21.15 36.46 -11.99
CA ALA A 590 -20.74 37.85 -12.22
C ALA A 590 -21.91 38.86 -12.15
N GLU A 591 -23.15 38.43 -12.41
CA GLU A 591 -24.36 39.24 -12.18
C GLU A 591 -24.46 39.72 -10.72
N PHE A 592 -23.98 38.92 -9.77
CA PHE A 592 -24.10 39.13 -8.33
C PHE A 592 -22.81 39.65 -7.67
N GLU A 593 -21.65 39.09 -8.02
CA GLU A 593 -20.38 39.38 -7.35
C GLU A 593 -19.15 39.18 -8.25
N PRO A 594 -17.96 39.71 -7.88
CA PRO A 594 -16.74 39.49 -8.63
C PRO A 594 -16.34 38.01 -8.70
N VAL A 595 -15.81 37.57 -9.85
CA VAL A 595 -15.29 36.21 -10.07
C VAL A 595 -13.80 36.27 -10.35
N ARG A 596 -13.03 35.45 -9.65
CA ARG A 596 -11.61 35.22 -9.87
C ARG A 596 -11.45 33.86 -10.54
N LEU A 597 -11.24 33.87 -11.85
CA LEU A 597 -11.12 32.67 -12.67
C LEU A 597 -9.64 32.34 -12.84
N TYR A 598 -9.19 31.24 -12.24
CA TYR A 598 -7.81 30.77 -12.32
C TYR A 598 -7.66 29.91 -13.58
N VAL A 599 -6.69 30.24 -14.44
CA VAL A 599 -6.54 29.66 -15.77
C VAL A 599 -5.07 29.36 -16.06
N ARG A 600 -4.77 28.23 -16.70
CA ARG A 600 -3.42 27.96 -17.21
C ARG A 600 -3.02 28.99 -18.28
N PRO A 601 -1.73 29.39 -18.34
CA PRO A 601 -1.25 30.36 -19.34
C PRO A 601 -1.69 30.06 -20.78
N GLU A 602 -1.69 28.78 -21.16
CA GLU A 602 -2.06 28.28 -22.47
C GLU A 602 -3.57 28.40 -22.81
N ASP A 603 -4.44 28.46 -21.79
CA ASP A 603 -5.90 28.51 -21.96
C ASP A 603 -6.50 29.90 -21.71
N ILE A 604 -5.69 30.90 -21.35
CA ILE A 604 -6.14 32.29 -21.12
C ILE A 604 -6.92 32.83 -22.31
N GLN A 605 -6.42 32.64 -23.54
CA GLN A 605 -7.08 33.16 -24.75
C GLN A 605 -8.46 32.52 -24.97
N LEU A 606 -8.58 31.23 -24.67
CA LEU A 606 -9.85 30.51 -24.75
C LEU A 606 -10.82 31.04 -23.69
N ALA A 607 -10.40 31.09 -22.42
CA ALA A 607 -11.22 31.60 -21.32
C ALA A 607 -11.70 33.03 -21.58
N GLU A 608 -10.81 33.92 -22.05
CA GLU A 608 -11.18 35.28 -22.44
C GLU A 608 -12.22 35.30 -23.55
N SER A 609 -12.09 34.46 -24.58
CA SER A 609 -13.04 34.43 -25.69
C SER A 609 -14.44 33.97 -25.27
N LEU A 610 -14.53 32.99 -24.36
CA LEU A 610 -15.79 32.45 -23.87
C LEU A 610 -16.52 33.42 -22.93
N VAL A 611 -15.76 34.17 -22.12
CA VAL A 611 -16.32 35.18 -21.21
C VAL A 611 -16.67 36.47 -21.97
N LYS A 612 -15.84 36.92 -22.92
CA LYS A 612 -16.09 38.14 -23.71
C LYS A 612 -17.24 38.00 -24.72
N SER A 613 -17.43 36.81 -25.30
CA SER A 613 -18.49 36.57 -26.29
C SER A 613 -19.91 36.70 -25.71
N ASN A 614 -20.04 36.70 -24.38
CA ASN A 614 -21.31 36.75 -23.66
C ASN A 614 -21.40 37.96 -22.69
N ASP A 615 -20.51 38.95 -22.81
CA ASP A 615 -20.43 40.08 -21.87
C ASP A 615 -21.65 41.01 -21.98
N THR A 616 -22.43 41.08 -20.90
CA THR A 616 -23.59 41.97 -20.72
C THR A 616 -23.23 43.36 -20.21
N GLY A 617 -21.95 43.75 -20.21
CA GLY A 617 -21.52 45.14 -20.05
C GLY A 617 -20.90 45.53 -18.71
N THR A 618 -20.38 44.58 -17.92
CA THR A 618 -19.52 44.89 -16.77
C THR A 618 -18.48 43.77 -16.55
N PRO A 619 -17.17 44.04 -16.73
CA PRO A 619 -16.13 43.02 -16.51
C PRO A 619 -15.92 42.82 -15.00
N ARG A 620 -16.73 41.95 -14.40
CA ARG A 620 -16.59 41.47 -13.00
C ARG A 620 -15.83 40.15 -12.91
N ILE A 621 -15.31 39.64 -14.02
CA ILE A 621 -14.52 38.42 -14.09
C ILE A 621 -13.06 38.79 -14.31
N THR A 622 -12.19 38.42 -13.37
CA THR A 622 -10.74 38.58 -13.44
C THR A 622 -10.10 37.24 -13.74
N ILE A 623 -9.38 37.16 -14.87
CA ILE A 623 -8.62 35.96 -15.24
C ILE A 623 -7.23 36.05 -14.60
N ILE A 624 -6.86 35.01 -13.85
CA ILE A 624 -5.61 34.91 -13.11
C ILE A 624 -4.81 33.73 -13.66
N SER A 625 -3.62 34.02 -14.21
CA SER A 625 -2.73 32.99 -14.74
C SER A 625 -2.14 32.14 -13.61
N CYS A 626 -2.43 30.84 -13.61
CA CYS A 626 -2.05 29.88 -12.56
C CYS A 626 -1.85 28.48 -13.18
N PRO A 627 -0.87 27.66 -12.73
CA PRO A 627 -0.76 26.26 -13.14
C PRO A 627 -1.83 25.36 -12.49
N ILE A 628 -3.11 25.74 -12.61
CA ILE A 628 -4.25 24.95 -12.16
C ILE A 628 -4.55 23.83 -13.15
N ASN A 629 -4.90 22.63 -12.71
CA ASN A 629 -5.37 21.59 -13.63
C ASN A 629 -6.85 21.27 -13.42
N HIS A 630 -7.25 20.96 -12.19
CA HIS A 630 -8.63 20.64 -11.86
C HIS A 630 -9.53 21.89 -11.82
N CYS A 631 -10.76 21.79 -12.32
CA CYS A 631 -11.78 22.83 -12.11
C CYS A 631 -12.44 22.77 -10.73
N TRP A 632 -12.17 21.70 -9.96
CA TRP A 632 -12.72 21.40 -8.64
C TRP A 632 -12.11 22.25 -7.51
N VAL A 633 -12.26 23.57 -7.62
CA VAL A 633 -11.66 24.54 -6.68
C VAL A 633 -12.16 24.36 -5.26
N ARG A 634 -13.39 23.84 -5.07
CA ARG A 634 -13.92 23.55 -3.74
C ARG A 634 -13.03 22.59 -2.96
N ASP A 635 -12.49 21.60 -3.64
CA ASP A 635 -11.68 20.54 -3.04
C ASP A 635 -10.17 20.87 -3.05
N THR A 636 -9.71 21.49 -4.13
CA THR A 636 -8.28 21.78 -4.35
C THR A 636 -7.83 23.13 -3.79
N GLY A 637 -8.78 24.05 -3.59
CA GLY A 637 -8.55 25.43 -3.19
C GLY A 637 -8.53 25.64 -1.68
N PRO A 638 -8.26 26.89 -1.24
CA PRO A 638 -8.16 27.19 0.18
C PRO A 638 -9.53 27.41 0.83
N VAL A 639 -9.67 27.06 2.11
CA VAL A 639 -10.89 27.31 2.91
C VAL A 639 -10.72 28.57 3.74
N TYR A 640 -11.40 29.64 3.35
CA TYR A 640 -11.32 30.93 4.04
C TYR A 640 -12.04 30.91 5.39
N VAL A 641 -11.39 31.43 6.43
CA VAL A 641 -11.91 31.44 7.81
C VAL A 641 -11.67 32.80 8.47
N ARG A 642 -12.43 33.07 9.54
CA ARG A 642 -12.27 34.26 10.40
C ARG A 642 -11.70 33.86 11.75
N ASP A 643 -10.97 34.79 12.39
CA ASP A 643 -10.46 34.58 13.74
C ASP A 643 -11.59 34.69 14.80
N THR A 644 -11.70 33.68 15.67
CA THR A 644 -12.71 33.65 16.75
C THR A 644 -12.49 34.73 17.82
N THR A 645 -11.25 35.20 17.99
CA THR A 645 -10.92 36.10 19.11
C THR A 645 -11.25 37.57 18.82
N GLY A 646 -11.53 37.90 17.56
CA GLY A 646 -11.71 39.29 17.10
C GLY A 646 -10.45 40.15 17.30
N ALA A 647 -9.30 39.55 17.61
CA ALA A 647 -8.05 40.27 17.84
C ALA A 647 -7.44 40.80 16.53
N PHE A 648 -7.82 40.20 15.40
CA PHE A 648 -7.26 40.47 14.08
C PHE A 648 -8.32 40.90 13.04
N LEU A 649 -9.15 41.89 13.37
CA LEU A 649 -10.24 42.40 12.50
C LEU A 649 -9.82 42.83 11.08
N ASN A 650 -8.53 43.07 10.83
CA ASN A 650 -7.99 43.47 9.53
C ASN A 650 -7.08 42.39 8.90
N ARG A 651 -7.29 41.11 9.21
CA ARG A 651 -6.51 40.00 8.63
C ARG A 651 -7.45 38.96 8.03
N ARG A 652 -7.08 38.45 6.86
CA ARG A 652 -7.77 37.36 6.18
C ARG A 652 -7.01 36.08 6.45
N PHE A 653 -7.71 35.01 6.78
CA PHE A 653 -7.10 33.71 7.01
C PHE A 653 -7.69 32.69 6.04
N ALA A 654 -6.85 31.77 5.57
CA ALA A 654 -7.35 30.62 4.84
C ALA A 654 -6.54 29.37 5.16
N ILE A 655 -7.25 28.25 5.21
CA ILE A 655 -6.72 26.95 5.56
C ILE A 655 -6.28 26.23 4.29
N ASN A 656 -5.04 25.75 4.32
CA ASN A 656 -4.54 24.74 3.41
C ASN A 656 -4.75 23.37 4.05
N PHE A 657 -5.74 22.62 3.55
CA PHE A 657 -6.02 21.25 3.97
C PHE A 657 -5.14 20.21 3.26
N ARG A 658 -4.11 20.61 2.51
CA ARG A 658 -3.13 19.69 1.91
C ARG A 658 -3.80 18.62 1.04
N PHE A 659 -4.59 19.05 0.06
CA PHE A 659 -5.22 18.18 -0.93
C PHE A 659 -4.21 17.15 -1.50
N ASN A 660 -4.65 15.90 -1.70
CA ASN A 660 -3.85 14.81 -2.28
C ASN A 660 -4.65 13.94 -3.26
N GLU A 661 -5.36 14.52 -4.22
CA GLU A 661 -6.09 13.76 -5.26
C GLU A 661 -7.12 12.77 -4.68
N TRP A 662 -7.98 13.26 -3.78
CA TRP A 662 -9.02 12.45 -3.12
C TRP A 662 -8.50 11.14 -2.50
N GLY A 663 -7.32 11.19 -1.87
CA GLY A 663 -6.66 10.02 -1.27
C GLY A 663 -5.77 9.25 -2.24
N ASP A 664 -5.02 9.95 -3.08
CA ASP A 664 -4.13 9.41 -4.12
C ASP A 664 -4.87 8.50 -5.12
N LYS A 665 -6.17 8.73 -5.31
CA LYS A 665 -6.99 8.02 -6.30
C LYS A 665 -6.59 8.54 -7.69
N LYS A 666 -6.16 7.63 -8.56
CA LYS A 666 -5.75 7.95 -9.93
C LYS A 666 -6.64 7.21 -10.92
N PRO A 667 -6.81 7.77 -12.13
CA PRO A 667 -7.28 6.99 -13.24
C PRO A 667 -6.43 5.73 -13.40
N GLU A 668 -7.08 4.62 -13.72
CA GLU A 668 -6.42 3.32 -13.90
C GLU A 668 -5.29 3.40 -14.95
N ASN A 669 -4.47 2.36 -15.08
CA ASN A 669 -3.22 2.41 -15.86
C ASN A 669 -3.35 2.83 -17.34
N ASP A 670 -4.56 2.85 -17.90
CA ASP A 670 -4.85 3.27 -19.28
C ASP A 670 -5.53 4.65 -19.37
N GLY A 671 -5.82 5.29 -18.24
CA GLY A 671 -6.55 6.54 -18.16
C GLY A 671 -8.06 6.41 -18.35
N ILE A 672 -8.65 5.21 -18.41
CA ILE A 672 -10.10 5.07 -18.58
C ILE A 672 -10.80 5.07 -17.21
N CYS A 673 -11.70 6.03 -16.98
CA CYS A 673 -12.55 6.09 -15.79
C CYS A 673 -13.98 6.44 -16.20
N TRP A 674 -14.96 5.73 -15.65
CA TRP A 674 -16.39 5.92 -15.97
C TRP A 674 -16.69 5.79 -17.48
N GLY A 675 -15.92 4.96 -18.19
CA GLY A 675 -16.01 4.80 -19.63
C GLY A 675 -15.50 5.99 -20.45
N GLN A 676 -14.85 6.98 -19.83
CA GLN A 676 -14.22 8.11 -20.49
C GLN A 676 -12.71 8.00 -20.45
N GLN A 677 -12.03 8.48 -21.49
CA GLN A 677 -10.57 8.51 -21.54
C GLN A 677 -10.04 9.76 -20.82
N TRP A 678 -9.76 9.63 -19.54
CA TRP A 678 -9.07 10.63 -18.73
C TRP A 678 -7.58 10.69 -19.07
N PRO A 679 -6.99 11.89 -19.16
CA PRO A 679 -5.55 12.03 -19.33
C PRO A 679 -4.80 11.51 -18.10
N LEU A 680 -3.69 10.81 -18.32
CA LEU A 680 -2.76 10.45 -17.25
C LEU A 680 -1.90 11.67 -16.89
N MET A 681 -1.92 12.04 -15.61
CA MET A 681 -1.10 13.12 -15.08
C MET A 681 0.29 12.62 -14.67
N ASP A 682 1.32 13.38 -15.02
CA ASP A 682 2.68 13.15 -14.52
C ASP A 682 2.84 13.71 -13.09
N ASP A 683 3.98 13.40 -12.45
CA ASP A 683 4.25 13.81 -11.08
C ASP A 683 4.28 15.34 -10.91
N GLN A 684 4.66 16.07 -11.96
CA GLN A 684 4.64 17.53 -11.93
C GLN A 684 3.21 18.07 -11.88
N THR A 685 2.33 17.56 -12.75
CA THR A 685 0.91 17.94 -12.83
C THR A 685 0.18 17.60 -11.52
N LEU A 686 0.48 16.44 -10.92
CA LEU A 686 -0.05 16.06 -9.61
C LEU A 686 0.45 17.00 -8.50
N LYS A 687 1.73 17.40 -8.54
CA LYS A 687 2.28 18.38 -7.60
C LYS A 687 1.64 19.76 -7.75
N GLU A 688 1.31 20.17 -8.98
CA GLU A 688 0.59 21.40 -9.27
C GLU A 688 -0.81 21.40 -8.62
N ASN A 689 -1.54 20.28 -8.67
CA ASN A 689 -2.85 20.14 -8.04
C ASN A 689 -2.79 20.21 -6.51
N THR A 690 -1.90 19.44 -5.90
CA THR A 690 -1.72 19.43 -4.44
C THR A 690 -1.18 20.76 -3.89
N GLY A 691 -0.55 21.58 -4.75
CA GLY A 691 -0.07 22.92 -4.45
C GLY A 691 -1.05 24.06 -4.74
N PHE A 692 -2.24 23.79 -5.28
CA PHE A 692 -3.14 24.86 -5.75
C PHE A 692 -3.64 25.77 -4.62
N ALA A 693 -4.15 25.22 -3.51
CA ALA A 693 -4.56 26.00 -2.33
C ALA A 693 -3.45 26.93 -1.84
N GLN A 694 -2.22 26.41 -1.79
CA GLN A 694 -1.05 27.19 -1.41
C GLN A 694 -0.83 28.39 -2.34
N TRP A 695 -0.85 28.13 -3.64
CA TRP A 695 -0.62 29.13 -4.65
C TRP A 695 -1.67 30.25 -4.57
N VAL A 696 -2.95 29.88 -4.41
CA VAL A 696 -4.05 30.85 -4.26
C VAL A 696 -3.82 31.75 -3.05
N ILE A 697 -3.47 31.19 -1.90
CA ILE A 697 -3.23 31.97 -0.67
C ILE A 697 -2.07 32.96 -0.85
N ASP A 698 -0.96 32.53 -1.45
CA ASP A 698 0.23 33.37 -1.63
C ASP A 698 0.00 34.55 -2.59
N HIS A 699 -0.93 34.41 -3.53
CA HIS A 699 -1.22 35.38 -4.58
C HIS A 699 -2.52 36.18 -4.35
N ASP A 700 -3.35 35.80 -3.38
CA ASP A 700 -4.54 36.58 -3.00
C ASP A 700 -4.15 37.78 -2.13
N ARG A 701 -4.02 38.94 -2.79
CA ARG A 701 -3.60 40.22 -2.18
C ARG A 701 -4.74 41.22 -1.99
N GLU A 702 -5.92 40.93 -2.52
CA GLU A 702 -7.05 41.88 -2.56
C GLU A 702 -8.26 41.31 -1.79
N PRO A 703 -8.92 42.11 -0.93
CA PRO A 703 -8.61 43.49 -0.56
C PRO A 703 -7.39 43.60 0.38
N LEU A 704 -7.01 42.51 1.05
CA LEU A 704 -5.83 42.39 1.89
C LEU A 704 -5.16 41.01 1.67
N PRO A 705 -3.85 40.87 1.92
CA PRO A 705 -3.17 39.58 1.89
C PRO A 705 -3.80 38.56 2.83
N VAL A 706 -3.86 37.32 2.37
CA VAL A 706 -4.34 36.17 3.14
C VAL A 706 -3.19 35.54 3.91
N GLU A 707 -3.44 35.19 5.16
CA GLU A 707 -2.52 34.44 5.99
C GLU A 707 -2.87 32.95 5.96
N ARG A 708 -1.86 32.13 5.65
CA ARG A 708 -2.00 30.68 5.54
C ARG A 708 -2.06 30.00 6.91
N ILE A 709 -2.99 29.06 7.03
CA ILE A 709 -3.04 28.08 8.12
C ILE A 709 -2.87 26.69 7.50
N ASP A 710 -1.77 26.00 7.79
CA ASP A 710 -1.58 24.61 7.34
C ASP A 710 -2.25 23.64 8.31
N ALA A 711 -3.33 22.99 7.89
CA ALA A 711 -4.05 22.02 8.71
C ALA A 711 -3.21 20.75 8.92
N PRO A 712 -3.16 20.15 10.12
CA PRO A 712 -2.48 18.87 10.33
C PRO A 712 -3.26 17.69 9.72
N ILE A 713 -4.52 17.89 9.35
CA ILE A 713 -5.40 16.94 8.67
C ILE A 713 -5.52 17.25 7.19
N ARG A 714 -5.81 16.21 6.39
CA ARG A 714 -6.27 16.33 5.01
C ARG A 714 -7.79 16.31 4.94
N ALA A 715 -8.35 17.27 4.22
CA ALA A 715 -9.78 17.35 3.94
C ALA A 715 -10.00 18.08 2.61
N GLU A 716 -11.15 17.83 2.00
CA GLU A 716 -11.61 18.50 0.79
C GLU A 716 -12.81 19.37 1.15
N GLY A 717 -12.92 20.57 0.55
CA GLY A 717 -13.99 21.50 0.89
C GLY A 717 -15.39 20.98 0.59
N GLY A 718 -15.57 20.08 -0.39
CA GLY A 718 -16.87 19.46 -0.70
C GLY A 718 -17.39 18.56 0.43
N GLY A 719 -16.47 18.00 1.23
CA GLY A 719 -16.82 17.23 2.42
C GLY A 719 -17.23 18.09 3.62
N LEU A 720 -17.00 19.41 3.59
CA LEU A 720 -17.15 20.32 4.74
C LEU A 720 -18.40 21.21 4.62
N VAL A 721 -19.56 20.68 5.05
CA VAL A 721 -20.82 21.43 4.98
C VAL A 721 -21.17 22.02 6.36
N THR A 722 -21.05 23.34 6.50
CA THR A 722 -21.29 24.07 7.77
C THR A 722 -22.55 24.93 7.71
N ASP A 723 -23.21 25.12 8.86
CA ASP A 723 -24.28 26.12 9.01
C ASP A 723 -23.76 27.53 9.38
N GLY A 724 -22.47 27.64 9.69
CA GLY A 724 -21.83 28.87 10.21
C GLY A 724 -22.19 29.23 11.66
N GLU A 725 -23.02 28.44 12.33
CA GLU A 725 -23.40 28.61 13.75
C GLU A 725 -22.87 27.50 14.66
N GLY A 726 -21.97 26.67 14.13
CA GLY A 726 -21.19 25.68 14.86
C GLY A 726 -21.54 24.23 14.54
N THR A 727 -22.32 23.96 13.51
CA THR A 727 -22.68 22.60 13.08
C THR A 727 -21.96 22.24 11.79
N LEU A 728 -21.32 21.07 11.77
CA LEU A 728 -20.70 20.47 10.58
C LEU A 728 -21.42 19.18 10.20
N LEU A 729 -21.77 19.02 8.92
CA LEU A 729 -22.14 17.75 8.31
C LEU A 729 -20.93 17.19 7.57
N ILE A 730 -20.57 15.94 7.81
CA ILE A 730 -19.41 15.30 7.18
C ILE A 730 -19.57 13.78 7.11
N THR A 731 -19.05 13.17 6.05
CA THR A 731 -19.00 11.71 5.90
C THR A 731 -17.70 11.15 6.48
N GLU A 732 -17.79 10.02 7.17
CA GLU A 732 -16.64 9.32 7.73
C GLU A 732 -15.75 8.74 6.63
N SER A 733 -16.34 8.23 5.55
CA SER A 733 -15.64 7.66 4.40
C SER A 733 -14.71 8.64 3.68
N SER A 734 -15.06 9.94 3.62
CA SER A 734 -14.29 10.97 2.92
C SER A 734 -13.13 11.57 3.72
N ILE A 735 -13.06 11.35 5.05
CA ILE A 735 -12.01 11.98 5.89
C ILE A 735 -11.29 11.00 6.81
N VAL A 736 -11.98 10.00 7.36
CA VAL A 736 -11.41 9.02 8.28
C VAL A 736 -10.88 7.82 7.48
N CYS A 737 -9.83 8.05 6.69
CA CYS A 737 -9.17 7.01 5.91
C CYS A 737 -7.66 7.18 5.88
N GLU A 738 -6.93 6.07 5.82
CA GLU A 738 -5.45 6.06 5.82
C GLU A 738 -4.85 6.83 4.63
N ALA A 739 -5.54 6.88 3.50
CA ALA A 739 -5.09 7.61 2.31
C ALA A 739 -5.08 9.15 2.50
N ARG A 740 -5.97 9.69 3.34
CA ARG A 740 -6.03 11.13 3.63
C ARG A 740 -5.35 11.45 4.98
N ASN A 741 -5.74 10.76 6.04
CA ASN A 741 -5.31 11.02 7.41
C ASN A 741 -4.71 9.77 8.07
N PRO A 742 -3.50 9.34 7.66
CA PRO A 742 -2.89 8.11 8.13
C PRO A 742 -2.63 8.12 9.64
N GLY A 743 -3.06 7.06 10.34
CA GLY A 743 -2.89 6.92 11.79
C GLY A 743 -3.70 7.88 12.66
N MET A 744 -4.60 8.69 12.11
CA MET A 744 -5.46 9.60 12.88
C MET A 744 -6.82 8.97 13.15
N SER A 745 -7.28 9.03 14.40
CA SER A 745 -8.62 8.58 14.74
C SER A 745 -9.68 9.62 14.38
N LYS A 746 -10.93 9.18 14.25
CA LYS A 746 -12.10 10.06 14.10
C LYS A 746 -12.16 11.15 15.18
N ALA A 747 -11.76 10.82 16.42
CA ALA A 747 -11.74 11.78 17.53
C ALA A 747 -10.63 12.84 17.37
N ASP A 748 -9.46 12.45 16.88
CA ASP A 748 -8.35 13.38 16.61
C ASP A 748 -8.73 14.35 15.48
N ILE A 749 -9.35 13.83 14.42
CA ILE A 749 -9.86 14.63 13.30
C ILE A 749 -10.94 15.60 13.78
N GLU A 750 -11.89 15.14 14.61
CA GLU A 750 -12.94 16.00 15.14
C GLU A 750 -12.36 17.17 15.96
N VAL A 751 -11.34 16.93 16.79
CA VAL A 751 -10.67 18.00 17.56
C VAL A 751 -10.09 19.07 16.64
N GLU A 752 -9.43 18.66 15.56
CA GLU A 752 -8.85 19.61 14.60
C GLU A 752 -9.92 20.34 13.78
N LEU A 753 -11.00 19.67 13.37
CA LEU A 753 -12.13 20.31 12.69
C LEU A 753 -12.78 21.38 13.58
N LYS A 754 -12.99 21.09 14.88
CA LYS A 754 -13.53 22.09 15.83
C LYS A 754 -12.62 23.30 15.96
N ARG A 755 -11.30 23.09 16.04
CA ARG A 755 -10.31 24.18 16.13
C ARG A 755 -10.24 25.02 14.85
N LEU A 756 -10.26 24.37 13.69
CA LEU A 756 -10.06 24.98 12.38
C LEU A 756 -11.33 25.64 11.82
N LEU A 757 -12.52 25.10 12.12
CA LEU A 757 -13.77 25.56 11.53
C LEU A 757 -14.70 26.24 12.55
N GLY A 758 -14.38 26.16 13.85
CA GLY A 758 -15.16 26.82 14.90
C GLY A 758 -16.49 26.13 15.15
N VAL A 759 -16.53 24.82 14.88
CA VAL A 759 -17.73 24.00 15.06
C VAL A 759 -17.77 23.41 16.45
N ASP A 760 -18.96 23.38 17.05
CA ASP A 760 -19.22 22.77 18.36
C ASP A 760 -19.73 21.34 18.20
N LYS A 761 -20.51 21.09 17.15
CA LYS A 761 -21.16 19.81 16.85
C LYS A 761 -20.80 19.33 15.45
N VAL A 762 -20.36 18.08 15.37
CA VAL A 762 -20.15 17.37 14.10
C VAL A 762 -21.19 16.26 14.00
N ILE A 763 -21.98 16.29 12.93
CA ILE A 763 -22.93 15.23 12.57
C ILE A 763 -22.23 14.33 11.57
N TRP A 764 -21.90 13.12 12.01
CA TRP A 764 -21.17 12.14 11.23
C TRP A 764 -22.11 11.20 10.49
N PHE A 765 -21.88 11.07 9.19
CA PHE A 765 -22.55 10.11 8.31
C PHE A 765 -21.55 9.01 7.93
N PRO A 766 -21.93 7.74 7.85
CA PRO A 766 -20.98 6.68 7.47
C PRO A 766 -20.36 6.88 6.08
N GLY A 767 -21.18 7.31 5.11
CA GLY A 767 -20.80 7.40 3.69
C GLY A 767 -20.45 6.03 3.10
N ARG A 768 -19.79 5.98 1.93
CA ARG A 768 -19.35 4.74 1.26
C ARG A 768 -17.99 4.97 0.62
N ARG A 769 -17.09 3.99 0.71
CA ARG A 769 -15.75 4.07 0.14
C ARG A 769 -15.72 3.47 -1.26
N ASN A 770 -14.98 4.11 -2.17
CA ASN A 770 -14.78 3.68 -3.55
C ASN A 770 -16.07 3.50 -4.35
N VAL A 771 -17.14 4.20 -3.98
CA VAL A 771 -18.37 4.27 -4.80
C VAL A 771 -18.33 5.46 -5.75
N ASP A 772 -17.64 6.52 -5.36
CA ASP A 772 -17.28 7.66 -6.19
C ASP A 772 -15.83 8.10 -5.85
N ILE A 773 -15.31 9.10 -6.58
CA ILE A 773 -13.95 9.61 -6.34
C ILE A 773 -13.83 10.24 -4.94
N THR A 774 -14.90 10.83 -4.43
CA THR A 774 -14.87 11.62 -3.19
C THR A 774 -15.05 10.78 -1.91
N ASP A 775 -15.50 9.53 -2.03
CA ASP A 775 -16.04 8.72 -0.94
C ASP A 775 -17.28 9.37 -0.30
N VAL A 776 -18.20 9.85 -1.13
CA VAL A 776 -19.45 10.53 -0.78
C VAL A 776 -19.23 11.84 -0.05
N HIS A 777 -18.99 12.92 -0.79
CA HIS A 777 -19.04 14.28 -0.25
C HIS A 777 -20.46 14.69 0.13
N MET A 778 -20.58 15.39 1.26
CA MET A 778 -21.87 15.79 1.81
C MET A 778 -22.54 16.89 0.98
N ASP A 779 -21.78 17.68 0.22
CA ASP A 779 -22.30 18.78 -0.58
C ASP A 779 -23.19 18.35 -1.77
N ALA A 780 -23.07 17.09 -2.23
CA ALA A 780 -23.97 16.49 -3.20
C ALA A 780 -25.26 15.95 -2.55
N GLU A 781 -25.20 15.57 -1.27
CA GLU A 781 -26.26 14.83 -0.58
C GLU A 781 -27.18 15.74 0.25
N ALA A 782 -26.62 16.66 1.04
CA ALA A 782 -27.38 17.52 1.92
C ALA A 782 -26.62 18.80 2.28
N ARG A 783 -27.29 19.95 2.14
CA ARG A 783 -26.69 21.26 2.43
C ARG A 783 -27.60 22.17 3.22
N PHE A 784 -27.00 22.98 4.08
CA PHE A 784 -27.71 24.02 4.80
C PHE A 784 -28.15 25.11 3.83
N VAL A 785 -29.44 25.44 3.87
CA VAL A 785 -29.96 26.67 3.25
C VAL A 785 -29.79 27.85 4.21
N ARG A 786 -29.97 27.59 5.50
CA ARG A 786 -29.72 28.48 6.63
C ARG A 786 -29.62 27.61 7.90
N PRO A 787 -29.12 28.13 9.04
CA PRO A 787 -29.01 27.34 10.25
C PRO A 787 -30.32 26.66 10.65
N GLY A 788 -30.26 25.34 10.87
CA GLY A 788 -31.41 24.49 11.18
C GLY A 788 -32.27 24.04 9.98
N VAL A 789 -31.99 24.48 8.75
CA VAL A 789 -32.77 24.12 7.55
C VAL A 789 -31.87 23.56 6.45
N ILE A 790 -32.19 22.35 6.00
CA ILE A 790 -31.39 21.55 5.08
C ILE A 790 -32.18 21.27 3.80
N ALA A 791 -31.55 21.49 2.66
CA ALA A 791 -31.95 20.89 1.39
C ALA A 791 -31.26 19.53 1.26
N TYR A 792 -32.03 18.48 0.98
CA TYR A 792 -31.56 17.10 0.90
C TYR A 792 -31.90 16.50 -0.47
N SER A 793 -30.90 15.87 -1.08
CA SER A 793 -31.01 15.25 -2.39
C SER A 793 -31.65 13.88 -2.26
N LYS A 794 -32.73 13.65 -2.99
CA LYS A 794 -33.37 12.33 -3.10
C LYS A 794 -33.10 11.76 -4.50
N PRO A 795 -32.36 10.65 -4.60
CA PRO A 795 -32.09 9.99 -5.86
C PRO A 795 -33.36 9.63 -6.62
N HIS A 796 -33.29 9.77 -7.95
CA HIS A 796 -34.39 9.39 -8.83
C HIS A 796 -34.74 7.90 -8.63
N ALA A 797 -36.02 7.53 -8.76
CA ALA A 797 -36.52 6.18 -8.43
C ALA A 797 -35.89 5.01 -9.20
N ILE A 798 -35.09 5.29 -10.23
CA ILE A 798 -34.37 4.29 -11.04
C ILE A 798 -32.88 4.21 -10.71
N ALA A 799 -32.40 5.05 -9.80
CA ALA A 799 -31.04 4.95 -9.28
C ALA A 799 -30.86 3.57 -8.61
N ILE A 800 -29.65 3.03 -8.71
CA ILE A 800 -29.30 1.73 -8.11
C ILE A 800 -29.54 1.75 -6.60
N ASP A 801 -29.82 0.57 -6.04
CA ASP A 801 -30.20 0.42 -4.63
C ASP A 801 -29.19 1.05 -3.66
N LEU A 802 -27.89 1.05 -4.02
CA LEU A 802 -26.82 1.70 -3.27
C LEU A 802 -27.13 3.18 -2.92
N TRP A 803 -27.53 3.99 -3.91
CA TRP A 803 -27.81 5.41 -3.70
C TRP A 803 -29.14 5.62 -2.97
N GLN A 804 -30.13 4.77 -3.23
CA GLN A 804 -31.41 4.79 -2.51
C GLN A 804 -31.20 4.52 -1.00
N GLU A 805 -30.41 3.50 -0.67
CA GLU A 805 -30.08 3.13 0.70
C GLU A 805 -29.24 4.19 1.41
N LEU A 806 -28.18 4.69 0.76
CA LEU A 806 -27.33 5.76 1.29
C LEU A 806 -28.15 7.01 1.59
N SER A 807 -28.99 7.42 0.63
CA SER A 807 -29.83 8.61 0.78
C SER A 807 -30.85 8.44 1.91
N ALA A 808 -31.47 7.27 2.05
CA ALA A 808 -32.37 6.96 3.17
C ALA A 808 -31.66 7.00 4.54
N GLU A 809 -30.43 6.48 4.62
CA GLU A 809 -29.58 6.54 5.82
C GLU A 809 -29.25 7.98 6.22
N ILE A 810 -28.86 8.82 5.24
CA ILE A 810 -28.63 10.26 5.46
C ILE A 810 -29.90 10.94 5.99
N ARG A 811 -31.06 10.64 5.39
CA ARG A 811 -32.35 11.22 5.80
C ARG A 811 -32.73 10.84 7.23
N ASP A 812 -32.50 9.59 7.64
CA ASP A 812 -32.77 9.11 9.00
C ASP A 812 -31.87 9.82 10.03
N ILE A 813 -30.57 9.89 9.75
CA ILE A 813 -29.60 10.58 10.62
C ILE A 813 -29.97 12.06 10.76
N LEU A 814 -30.29 12.75 9.66
CA LEU A 814 -30.74 14.13 9.73
C LEU A 814 -32.04 14.28 10.53
N GLY A 815 -32.97 13.34 10.41
CA GLY A 815 -34.27 13.38 11.10
C GLY A 815 -34.21 13.21 12.62
N ARG A 816 -33.17 12.55 13.13
CA ARG A 816 -32.97 12.31 14.58
C ARG A 816 -32.01 13.30 15.24
N GLU A 817 -31.21 14.02 14.46
CA GLU A 817 -30.21 14.94 14.96
C GLU A 817 -30.75 16.36 15.20
N THR A 818 -29.98 17.13 15.97
CA THR A 818 -30.15 18.58 16.15
C THR A 818 -28.90 19.30 15.70
N ASP A 819 -28.98 20.59 15.46
CA ASP A 819 -27.78 21.40 15.25
C ASP A 819 -27.07 21.74 16.59
N ALA A 820 -25.97 22.48 16.52
CA ALA A 820 -25.17 22.92 17.66
C ALA A 820 -25.93 23.83 18.64
N LYS A 821 -26.99 24.51 18.19
CA LYS A 821 -27.85 25.35 19.03
C LYS A 821 -29.07 24.59 19.57
N GLY A 822 -29.16 23.29 19.29
CA GLY A 822 -30.24 22.42 19.77
C GLY A 822 -31.54 22.53 18.96
N ARG A 823 -31.53 23.18 17.79
CA ARG A 823 -32.70 23.22 16.89
C ARG A 823 -32.82 21.87 16.19
N ARG A 824 -34.06 21.40 16.01
CA ARG A 824 -34.33 20.26 15.13
C ARG A 824 -34.13 20.69 13.69
N LEU A 825 -33.56 19.79 12.88
CA LEU A 825 -33.31 20.06 11.47
C LEU A 825 -34.62 19.97 10.67
N GLU A 826 -35.00 21.07 10.02
CA GLU A 826 -36.06 21.10 9.01
C GLU A 826 -35.46 20.67 7.67
N ILE A 827 -35.99 19.60 7.09
CA ILE A 827 -35.36 18.94 5.93
C ILE A 827 -36.33 18.99 4.75
N HIS A 828 -35.93 19.70 3.70
CA HIS A 828 -36.65 19.83 2.45
C HIS A 828 -36.04 18.89 1.41
N THR A 829 -36.83 17.96 0.94
CA THR A 829 -36.41 16.99 -0.09
C THR A 829 -36.52 17.62 -1.47
N ILE A 830 -35.44 17.51 -2.25
CA ILE A 830 -35.39 17.87 -3.67
C ILE A 830 -35.06 16.60 -4.44
N GLU A 831 -35.90 16.23 -5.39
CA GLU A 831 -35.69 15.02 -6.20
C GLU A 831 -34.73 15.32 -7.35
N GLU A 832 -33.78 14.42 -7.57
CA GLU A 832 -32.82 14.47 -8.67
C GLU A 832 -33.53 14.36 -10.05
N PRO A 833 -32.90 14.86 -11.14
CA PRO A 833 -33.48 14.77 -12.47
C PRO A 833 -33.58 13.31 -12.94
N ASP A 834 -34.44 13.04 -13.93
CA ASP A 834 -34.47 11.73 -14.59
C ASP A 834 -33.19 11.50 -15.41
N PRO A 835 -32.34 10.51 -15.04
CA PRO A 835 -31.06 10.31 -15.72
C PRO A 835 -31.22 9.80 -17.16
N ARG A 836 -32.37 9.22 -17.54
CA ARG A 836 -32.61 8.65 -18.90
C ARG A 836 -32.59 9.69 -20.02
N GLY A 837 -32.77 10.96 -19.70
CA GLY A 837 -32.74 12.08 -20.65
C GLY A 837 -31.40 12.83 -20.68
N LEU A 838 -30.48 12.52 -19.77
CA LEU A 838 -29.27 13.31 -19.52
C LEU A 838 -28.00 12.68 -20.07
N VAL A 839 -27.96 11.35 -20.21
CA VAL A 839 -26.79 10.63 -20.71
C VAL A 839 -27.21 9.57 -21.73
N ALA A 840 -26.43 9.40 -22.80
CA ALA A 840 -26.68 8.42 -23.85
C ALA A 840 -26.25 6.98 -23.47
N SER A 841 -25.81 6.73 -22.24
CA SER A 841 -25.19 5.46 -21.81
C SER A 841 -25.34 5.22 -20.30
N ASP A 842 -24.98 4.00 -19.86
CA ASP A 842 -24.96 3.49 -18.47
C ASP A 842 -23.97 4.22 -17.52
N GLN A 843 -23.66 5.49 -17.77
CA GLN A 843 -22.73 6.29 -16.99
C GLN A 843 -23.41 6.83 -15.72
N GLU A 844 -22.70 6.74 -14.61
CA GLU A 844 -23.10 7.33 -13.34
C GLU A 844 -22.94 8.86 -13.42
N LEU A 845 -24.02 9.58 -13.11
CA LEU A 845 -24.10 11.04 -13.27
C LEU A 845 -24.26 11.68 -11.89
N ALA A 846 -23.32 12.55 -11.51
CA ALA A 846 -23.46 13.39 -10.31
C ALA A 846 -24.48 14.51 -10.57
N ALA A 847 -25.79 14.21 -10.53
CA ALA A 847 -26.85 15.17 -10.87
C ALA A 847 -27.69 15.56 -9.66
N SER A 848 -27.14 16.40 -8.78
CA SER A 848 -27.83 16.90 -7.59
C SER A 848 -28.16 18.39 -7.68
N TYR A 849 -29.44 18.74 -7.50
CA TYR A 849 -29.88 20.14 -7.36
C TYR A 849 -29.44 20.80 -6.04
N VAL A 850 -29.06 19.99 -5.04
CA VAL A 850 -28.55 20.46 -3.74
C VAL A 850 -27.12 20.96 -3.85
N ASN A 851 -26.39 20.60 -4.91
CA ASN A 851 -25.06 21.12 -5.24
C ASN A 851 -25.12 22.56 -5.82
N PHE A 852 -25.90 23.43 -5.18
CA PHE A 852 -26.07 24.85 -5.51
C PHE A 852 -24.89 25.71 -5.02
N TYR A 853 -24.88 27.00 -5.29
CA TYR A 853 -23.87 27.91 -4.75
C TYR A 853 -24.48 29.25 -4.38
N PHE A 854 -24.22 29.70 -3.14
CA PHE A 854 -24.68 31.01 -2.69
C PHE A 854 -23.82 32.11 -3.30
N VAL A 855 -24.48 33.19 -3.70
CA VAL A 855 -23.84 34.44 -4.12
C VAL A 855 -24.50 35.60 -3.40
N ASN A 856 -23.89 36.79 -3.45
CA ASN A 856 -24.45 38.01 -2.89
C ASN A 856 -25.85 38.30 -3.44
N GLY A 857 -26.88 38.12 -2.59
CA GLY A 857 -28.29 38.35 -2.97
C GLY A 857 -28.89 37.30 -3.91
N GLY A 858 -28.19 36.19 -4.17
CA GLY A 858 -28.65 35.15 -5.09
C GLY A 858 -28.29 33.73 -4.63
N LEU A 859 -28.83 32.75 -5.35
CA LEU A 859 -28.51 31.33 -5.24
C LEU A 859 -28.44 30.75 -6.65
N ILE A 860 -27.27 30.24 -7.03
CA ILE A 860 -27.07 29.59 -8.32
C ILE A 860 -27.36 28.10 -8.18
N ILE A 861 -28.25 27.55 -8.99
CA ILE A 861 -28.64 26.12 -8.95
C ILE A 861 -28.42 25.49 -10.33
N PRO A 862 -28.06 24.20 -10.41
CA PRO A 862 -27.91 23.53 -11.69
C PRO A 862 -29.27 23.33 -12.38
N LYS A 863 -29.22 23.26 -13.70
CA LYS A 863 -30.33 22.92 -14.58
C LYS A 863 -29.86 21.80 -15.50
N PHE A 864 -30.49 20.64 -15.41
CA PHE A 864 -30.01 19.45 -16.12
C PHE A 864 -30.75 19.23 -17.45
N GLY A 865 -31.89 19.89 -17.67
CA GLY A 865 -32.70 19.71 -18.89
C GLY A 865 -33.95 18.85 -18.67
N ASP A 866 -34.17 18.35 -17.46
CA ASP A 866 -35.44 17.78 -17.02
C ASP A 866 -36.38 18.94 -16.62
N ALA A 867 -37.26 19.35 -17.55
CA ALA A 867 -38.09 20.53 -17.37
C ALA A 867 -38.99 20.47 -16.11
N GLU A 868 -39.44 19.28 -15.70
CA GLU A 868 -40.29 19.12 -14.51
C GLU A 868 -39.44 19.25 -13.24
N ARG A 869 -38.33 18.53 -13.15
CA ARG A 869 -37.44 18.53 -11.98
C ARG A 869 -36.69 19.84 -11.83
N ASP A 870 -36.25 20.44 -12.93
CA ASP A 870 -35.63 21.76 -12.97
C ASP A 870 -36.58 22.81 -12.39
N GLN A 871 -37.85 22.81 -12.82
CA GLN A 871 -38.85 23.76 -12.33
C GLN A 871 -39.19 23.52 -10.85
N ASN A 872 -39.32 22.25 -10.44
CA ASN A 872 -39.61 21.89 -9.06
C ASN A 872 -38.49 22.33 -8.10
N ALA A 873 -37.22 22.07 -8.46
CA ALA A 873 -36.06 22.49 -7.68
C ALA A 873 -36.00 24.02 -7.54
N LEU A 874 -36.24 24.76 -8.64
CA LEU A 874 -36.32 26.21 -8.63
C LEU A 874 -37.40 26.71 -7.67
N GLU A 875 -38.61 26.17 -7.74
CA GLU A 875 -39.72 26.58 -6.88
C GLU A 875 -39.47 26.29 -5.40
N ILE A 876 -38.91 25.12 -5.07
CA ILE A 876 -38.58 24.76 -3.69
C ILE A 876 -37.51 25.71 -3.16
N LEU A 877 -36.38 25.82 -3.86
CA LEU A 877 -35.26 26.65 -3.39
C LEU A 877 -35.65 28.14 -3.32
N GLN A 878 -36.44 28.65 -4.28
CA GLN A 878 -36.92 30.04 -4.24
C GLN A 878 -37.85 30.31 -3.05
N LYS A 879 -38.64 29.31 -2.61
CA LYS A 879 -39.45 29.42 -1.39
C LYS A 879 -38.60 29.38 -0.12
N LEU A 880 -37.47 28.67 -0.14
CA LEU A 880 -36.58 28.56 1.02
C LEU A 880 -35.70 29.79 1.23
N VAL A 881 -35.36 30.51 0.15
CA VAL A 881 -34.60 31.78 0.16
C VAL A 881 -35.37 32.91 -0.54
N PRO A 882 -36.54 33.33 -0.01
CA PRO A 882 -37.39 34.32 -0.67
C PRO A 882 -36.73 35.70 -0.84
N GLU A 883 -35.69 35.99 -0.06
CA GLU A 883 -34.89 37.22 -0.14
C GLU A 883 -33.82 37.20 -1.24
N ARG A 884 -33.60 36.06 -1.90
CA ARG A 884 -32.57 35.87 -2.92
C ARG A 884 -33.18 35.57 -4.27
N VAL A 885 -32.47 35.96 -5.33
CA VAL A 885 -32.78 35.54 -6.69
C VAL A 885 -32.20 34.15 -6.92
N VAL A 886 -33.06 33.15 -7.17
CA VAL A 886 -32.60 31.81 -7.56
C VAL A 886 -32.38 31.77 -9.07
N ARG A 887 -31.13 31.54 -9.49
CA ARG A 887 -30.70 31.54 -10.89
C ARG A 887 -30.28 30.15 -11.32
N GLN A 888 -30.93 29.63 -12.35
CA GLN A 888 -30.56 28.36 -12.97
C GLN A 888 -29.45 28.52 -14.01
N VAL A 889 -28.46 27.63 -13.95
CA VAL A 889 -27.36 27.51 -14.93
C VAL A 889 -27.33 26.10 -15.47
N TYR A 890 -27.25 25.96 -16.80
CA TYR A 890 -27.24 24.65 -17.44
C TYR A 890 -25.96 23.88 -17.10
N ALA A 891 -26.10 22.63 -16.65
CA ALA A 891 -24.99 21.76 -16.28
C ALA A 891 -25.25 20.37 -16.86
N SER A 892 -24.56 20.04 -17.94
CA SER A 892 -24.67 18.76 -18.64
C SER A 892 -23.31 18.10 -18.87
N ALA A 893 -22.25 18.90 -19.05
CA ALA A 893 -20.89 18.44 -19.23
C ALA A 893 -20.15 18.32 -17.89
N ILE A 894 -20.30 19.28 -16.98
CA ILE A 894 -19.65 19.24 -15.66
C ILE A 894 -20.02 17.95 -14.89
N PRO A 895 -21.30 17.53 -14.78
CA PRO A 895 -21.70 16.29 -14.11
C PRO A 895 -21.06 15.02 -14.67
N LEU A 896 -20.78 14.97 -15.97
CA LEU A 896 -20.12 13.82 -16.62
C LEU A 896 -18.65 13.68 -16.24
N THR A 897 -18.10 14.67 -15.52
CA THR A 897 -16.72 14.68 -15.04
C THR A 897 -16.62 14.52 -13.52
N GLY A 898 -17.74 14.22 -12.84
CA GLY A 898 -17.76 13.77 -11.44
C GLY A 898 -18.18 14.79 -10.37
N GLY A 899 -18.69 15.97 -10.75
CA GLY A 899 -19.16 16.99 -9.79
C GLY A 899 -20.15 17.97 -10.41
N VAL A 900 -20.58 19.02 -9.68
CA VAL A 900 -21.54 20.03 -10.18
C VAL A 900 -21.09 21.45 -9.84
N LEU A 901 -22.01 22.40 -9.62
CA LEU A 901 -21.69 23.83 -9.51
C LEU A 901 -20.97 24.20 -8.23
N HIS A 902 -21.30 23.56 -7.10
CA HIS A 902 -20.64 23.82 -5.82
C HIS A 902 -19.18 23.36 -5.82
N CYS A 903 -18.89 22.25 -6.50
CA CYS A 903 -17.56 21.65 -6.57
C CYS A 903 -16.55 22.54 -7.31
N VAL A 904 -17.03 23.38 -8.24
CA VAL A 904 -16.19 24.25 -9.09
C VAL A 904 -16.12 25.70 -8.61
N THR A 905 -16.77 26.01 -7.49
CA THR A 905 -16.79 27.36 -6.88
C THR A 905 -16.26 27.32 -5.45
N GLN A 906 -15.67 28.43 -5.00
CA GLN A 906 -15.26 28.63 -3.61
C GLN A 906 -15.51 30.09 -3.23
N GLN A 907 -16.21 30.32 -2.12
CA GLN A 907 -16.48 31.67 -1.65
C GLN A 907 -15.25 32.31 -0.99
N VAL A 908 -15.06 33.59 -1.26
CA VAL A 908 -14.16 34.46 -0.51
C VAL A 908 -15.03 35.36 0.36
N PRO A 909 -15.20 35.06 1.66
CA PRO A 909 -16.07 35.83 2.54
C PRO A 909 -15.53 37.25 2.75
N THR A 910 -16.42 38.22 2.96
CA THR A 910 -15.99 39.55 3.41
C THR A 910 -15.39 39.50 4.81
N LEU A 911 -14.43 40.37 5.06
CA LEU A 911 -13.78 40.58 6.36
C LEU A 911 -14.77 40.89 7.48
#